data_AF-A0A2W7G8Y1-F1
#
_entry.id   AF-A0A2W7G8Y1-F1
#
_cell.length_a   1.000
_cell.length_b   1.000
_cell.length_c   1.000
_cell.angle_alpha   90.00
_cell.angle_beta   90.00
_cell.angle_gamma   90.00
#
_symmetry.space_group_name_H-M   'P 1'
#
loop_
_entity.id
_entity.type
_entity.pdbx_description
1 polymer ?
#
loop_
_entity_poly.entity_id
_entity_poly.type
_entity_poly.pdbx_seq_one_letter_code
_entity_poly.pdbx_strand_id
1 'polypeptide(L)'
;MAKNNNSKHYDAFRINKTPEDKQPKYIWKKVWKWIKIAFIIFFISIGLVGCVQSFATKSGNKVGTGHEIYTKADYVSPNIATLRWNEDRNEFIVPNTNSKTGIVANTYLGLEDKEQIKALKEQDRNNGGHYGIYGGNSFALQLQKPSNLNNSSEKNTEWQNISNINITNKDGQRGVVYGNGKNHIYVNFGDAKGNGRTKTYTPVNKIQDIYIPSSITFETYNKYEKQEDGKEEKTIFKTDYSHIKKLNISKTSLSTISGKSVDSILLSDIFTTLVGETFRIWINDSNNRSGFGEALSKTNKKSISDLRKLNNADLIKEWNTFVLHYKDSIGPGKITESEGFQLNKIFNNAASMFNNYTQIASLSKSNYKVKDNQLNTEVNLYQYSPINPSGNYNENAWKNNLLSNDSLIPQKHIITYKDHWSYGPFYGFFMYPVSQFMNSIIRSLGTTGWSIVLALVVTVIIVRLITFFLTAKSIFSAQKMEELNQKKAKIDAKYQAYKTDKQMQQRKQMEIAELYKKEKISPFSQLLSSFITLPILIVVFRIISTLPEIKQAFLYSIQLSATSLYRVFKAGEMQYLPILILSVGIQIIAQFMPKILQLRKKKFLRADAYQKAEMKKASKKTILLPIILSFIGVLFSAGLQIYWIIGGIFTIIQSIIVHYIQKTKWYKNKLSPWLFKTA
;
A
#
# COMPACT_ATOMS: atom_id res chain seq x y z
N MET A 1 42.90 -61.18 51.78
CA MET A 1 42.68 -59.78 52.19
C MET A 1 43.65 -58.88 51.45
N ALA A 2 43.24 -57.65 51.12
CA ALA A 2 44.00 -56.55 50.47
C ALA A 2 44.14 -56.55 48.93
N LYS A 3 43.04 -56.33 48.20
CA LYS A 3 43.00 -55.59 46.91
C LYS A 3 41.61 -54.97 46.71
N ASN A 4 41.28 -53.93 47.47
CA ASN A 4 40.18 -53.02 47.15
C ASN A 4 40.17 -51.84 48.13
N ASN A 5 41.05 -50.86 47.91
CA ASN A 5 40.80 -49.50 48.40
C ASN A 5 41.67 -48.48 47.65
N ASN A 6 41.29 -48.15 46.42
CA ASN A 6 41.85 -46.96 45.76
C ASN A 6 40.83 -45.82 45.85
N SER A 7 41.25 -44.73 46.49
CA SER A 7 40.47 -43.51 46.72
C SER A 7 40.14 -42.79 45.39
N LYS A 8 38.89 -42.34 45.25
CA LYS A 8 38.39 -41.52 44.13
C LYS A 8 39.18 -40.21 43.91
N HIS A 9 40.01 -39.80 44.88
CA HIS A 9 40.83 -38.59 44.79
C HIS A 9 42.16 -38.82 44.06
N TYR A 10 42.57 -40.06 43.79
CA TYR A 10 43.84 -40.36 43.10
C TYR A 10 43.73 -40.28 41.57
N ASP A 11 42.54 -40.48 41.00
CA ASP A 11 42.31 -40.40 39.55
C ASP A 11 42.30 -38.95 39.01
N ALA A 12 42.12 -37.95 39.89
CA ALA A 12 42.15 -36.53 39.50
C ALA A 12 43.55 -36.03 39.10
N PHE A 13 44.62 -36.77 39.46
CA PHE A 13 46.01 -36.40 39.20
C PHE A 13 46.65 -37.15 38.03
N ARG A 14 45.92 -38.07 37.38
CA ARG A 14 46.38 -38.64 36.11
C ARG A 14 46.14 -37.64 34.97
N ILE A 15 47.10 -36.74 34.77
CA ILE A 15 47.29 -36.00 33.52
C ILE A 15 47.84 -36.99 32.48
N ASN A 16 47.05 -37.99 32.11
CA ASN A 16 47.21 -38.68 30.84
C ASN A 16 46.00 -38.29 30.01
N LYS A 17 46.14 -37.19 29.26
CA LYS A 17 45.31 -36.99 28.06
C LYS A 17 45.50 -38.24 27.22
N THR A 18 44.46 -39.07 27.13
CA THR A 18 44.44 -40.21 26.22
C THR A 18 44.80 -39.73 24.80
N PRO A 19 45.56 -40.52 24.01
CA PRO A 19 45.96 -40.16 22.64
C PRO A 19 44.80 -40.18 21.62
N GLU A 20 43.55 -40.00 22.08
CA GLU A 20 42.37 -39.88 21.21
C GLU A 20 42.28 -38.49 20.54
N ASP A 21 42.87 -37.45 21.16
CA ASP A 21 42.86 -36.07 20.67
C ASP A 21 43.67 -35.85 19.36
N LYS A 22 44.52 -36.82 18.97
CA LYS A 22 45.36 -36.77 17.75
C LYS A 22 44.80 -37.57 16.56
N GLN A 23 43.67 -38.26 16.70
CA GLN A 23 43.10 -39.01 15.58
C GLN A 23 42.55 -38.07 14.48
N PRO A 24 42.82 -38.30 13.19
CA PRO A 24 42.35 -37.45 12.09
C PRO A 24 40.82 -37.24 12.10
N LYS A 25 40.06 -38.26 12.49
CA LYS A 25 38.59 -38.19 12.64
C LYS A 25 38.15 -37.20 13.74
N TYR A 26 38.89 -37.10 14.84
CA TYR A 26 38.59 -36.18 15.93
C TYR A 26 38.92 -34.73 15.53
N ILE A 27 40.08 -34.52 14.91
CA ILE A 27 40.50 -33.24 14.35
C ILE A 27 39.48 -32.78 13.29
N TRP A 28 39.08 -33.66 12.37
CA TRP A 28 38.08 -33.35 11.35
C TRP A 28 36.72 -32.99 11.94
N LYS A 29 36.25 -33.69 12.99
CA LYS A 29 35.02 -33.31 13.72
C LYS A 29 35.14 -31.92 14.34
N LYS A 30 36.30 -31.56 14.88
CA LYS A 30 36.57 -30.24 15.46
C LYS A 30 36.61 -29.14 14.40
N VAL A 31 37.27 -29.39 13.27
CA VAL A 31 37.28 -28.52 12.08
C VAL A 31 35.86 -28.33 11.56
N TRP A 32 35.10 -29.41 11.36
CA TRP A 32 33.71 -29.36 10.91
C TRP A 32 32.80 -28.59 11.88
N LYS A 33 33.02 -28.73 13.19
CA LYS A 33 32.33 -27.95 14.23
C LYS A 33 32.61 -26.45 14.07
N TRP A 34 33.86 -26.07 13.84
CA TRP A 34 34.24 -24.68 13.60
C TRP A 34 33.71 -24.14 12.27
N ILE A 35 33.77 -24.93 11.18
CA ILE A 35 33.17 -24.58 9.89
C ILE A 35 31.66 -24.33 10.06
N LYS A 36 30.96 -25.22 10.77
CA LYS A 36 29.52 -25.06 11.04
C LYS A 36 29.23 -23.79 11.85
N ILE A 37 30.04 -23.48 12.86
CA ILE A 37 29.90 -22.25 13.65
C ILE A 37 30.14 -21.02 12.78
N ALA A 38 31.23 -21.01 12.00
CA ALA A 38 31.57 -19.91 11.09
C ALA A 38 30.44 -19.67 10.07
N PHE A 39 29.89 -20.74 9.49
CA PHE A 39 28.77 -20.67 8.56
C PHE A 39 27.52 -20.08 9.23
N ILE A 40 27.17 -20.55 10.43
CA ILE A 40 26.03 -19.99 11.19
C ILE A 40 26.25 -18.50 11.47
N ILE A 41 27.44 -18.10 11.94
CA ILE A 41 27.75 -16.69 12.22
C ILE A 41 27.66 -15.87 10.94
N PHE A 42 28.20 -16.35 9.82
CA PHE A 42 28.15 -15.68 8.52
C PHE A 42 26.71 -15.39 8.08
N PHE A 43 25.83 -16.41 8.11
CA PHE A 43 24.43 -16.23 7.73
C PHE A 43 23.64 -15.35 8.70
N ILE A 44 23.94 -15.41 10.01
CA ILE A 44 23.34 -14.51 11.00
C ILE A 44 23.75 -13.06 10.74
N SER A 45 25.04 -12.82 10.47
CA SER A 45 25.55 -11.48 10.16
C SER A 45 24.89 -10.91 8.90
N ILE A 46 24.80 -11.70 7.82
CA ILE A 46 24.09 -11.30 6.60
C ILE A 46 22.62 -10.99 6.92
N GLY A 47 21.98 -11.85 7.70
CA GLY A 47 20.61 -11.65 8.16
C GLY A 47 20.46 -10.29 8.85
N LEU A 48 21.27 -10.01 9.88
CA LEU A 48 21.19 -8.78 10.67
C LEU A 48 21.48 -7.51 9.88
N VAL A 49 22.51 -7.51 9.03
CA VAL A 49 22.81 -6.37 8.14
C VAL A 49 21.63 -6.15 7.18
N GLY A 50 21.13 -7.22 6.58
CA GLY A 50 19.95 -7.18 5.72
C GLY A 50 18.71 -6.67 6.43
N CYS A 51 18.53 -7.01 7.71
CA CYS A 51 17.44 -6.50 8.54
C CYS A 51 17.49 -4.97 8.65
N VAL A 52 18.65 -4.42 9.03
CA VAL A 52 18.83 -2.97 9.22
C VAL A 52 18.65 -2.23 7.90
N GLN A 53 19.26 -2.71 6.81
CA GLN A 53 19.10 -2.14 5.47
C GLN A 53 17.64 -2.16 5.02
N SER A 54 16.91 -3.23 5.36
CA SER A 54 15.50 -3.36 5.06
C SER A 54 14.63 -2.36 5.82
N PHE A 55 14.97 -1.97 7.04
CA PHE A 55 14.19 -0.92 7.72
C PHE A 55 14.54 0.50 7.25
N ALA A 56 15.77 0.74 6.81
CA ALA A 56 16.23 2.05 6.36
C ALA A 56 15.71 2.46 4.97
N THR A 57 15.40 1.48 4.12
CA THR A 57 14.99 1.72 2.73
C THR A 57 13.50 2.02 2.65
N LYS A 58 13.15 3.21 2.15
CA LYS A 58 11.75 3.59 1.89
C LYS A 58 11.13 2.69 0.82
N SER A 59 9.87 2.30 1.03
CA SER A 59 9.02 1.65 0.02
C SER A 59 7.69 2.39 -0.06
N GLY A 60 7.04 2.34 -1.23
CA GLY A 60 5.67 2.78 -1.42
C GLY A 60 4.73 1.58 -1.51
N ASN A 61 3.45 1.80 -1.21
CA ASN A 61 2.39 0.78 -1.26
C ASN A 61 1.72 0.68 -2.65
N LYS A 62 2.13 1.50 -3.61
CA LYS A 62 1.60 1.54 -4.98
C LYS A 62 2.62 1.10 -6.02
N VAL A 63 2.12 0.60 -7.14
CA VAL A 63 2.95 0.24 -8.28
C VAL A 63 3.58 1.49 -8.89
N GLY A 64 4.85 1.38 -9.28
CA GLY A 64 5.60 2.48 -9.86
C GLY A 64 6.41 3.29 -8.85
N THR A 65 6.54 2.81 -7.59
CA THR A 65 7.04 3.64 -6.48
C THR A 65 7.90 2.86 -5.49
N GLY A 66 8.94 3.50 -4.97
CA GLY A 66 9.86 2.87 -4.02
C GLY A 66 10.57 1.63 -4.58
N HIS A 67 10.99 0.72 -3.70
CA HIS A 67 11.65 -0.51 -4.12
C HIS A 67 10.65 -1.48 -4.71
N GLU A 68 10.94 -1.98 -5.91
CA GLU A 68 10.06 -2.92 -6.60
C GLU A 68 10.84 -4.05 -7.23
N ILE A 69 10.41 -5.29 -7.00
CA ILE A 69 11.05 -6.46 -7.61
C ILE A 69 10.20 -6.89 -8.80
N TYR A 70 10.77 -6.79 -9.98
CA TYR A 70 10.16 -7.19 -11.23
C TYR A 70 10.82 -8.46 -11.76
N THR A 71 10.05 -9.30 -12.44
CA THR A 71 10.61 -10.50 -13.12
C THR A 71 11.28 -10.16 -14.45
N LYS A 72 10.87 -9.07 -15.11
CA LYS A 72 11.39 -8.62 -16.40
C LYS A 72 11.40 -7.09 -16.48
N ALA A 73 12.33 -6.54 -17.25
CA ALA A 73 12.42 -5.09 -17.49
C ALA A 73 11.17 -4.52 -18.20
N ASP A 74 10.51 -5.32 -19.04
CA ASP A 74 9.27 -4.93 -19.72
C ASP A 74 8.06 -4.85 -18.80
N TYR A 75 8.19 -5.22 -17.53
CA TYR A 75 7.13 -5.06 -16.56
C TYR A 75 7.27 -3.82 -15.69
N VAL A 76 8.43 -3.15 -15.70
CA VAL A 76 8.62 -1.92 -14.94
C VAL A 76 7.53 -0.94 -15.35
N SER A 77 6.60 -0.65 -14.44
CA SER A 77 5.39 0.12 -14.71
C SER A 77 5.54 1.52 -14.16
N PRO A 78 4.91 2.52 -14.81
CA PRO A 78 4.95 3.87 -14.29
C PRO A 78 4.01 4.02 -13.10
N ASN A 79 4.07 5.16 -12.42
CA ASN A 79 3.02 5.50 -11.47
C ASN A 79 1.75 5.93 -12.22
N ILE A 80 0.70 5.12 -12.14
CA ILE A 80 -0.60 5.42 -12.76
C ILE A 80 -1.49 6.15 -11.75
N ALA A 81 -1.84 7.40 -12.06
CA ALA A 81 -2.85 8.17 -11.34
C ALA A 81 -4.23 7.85 -11.92
N THR A 82 -5.02 7.10 -11.15
CA THR A 82 -6.39 6.72 -11.53
C THR A 82 -7.40 7.73 -11.01
N LEU A 83 -8.11 8.40 -11.91
CA LEU A 83 -9.26 9.24 -11.62
C LEU A 83 -10.54 8.48 -11.94
N ARG A 84 -11.54 8.58 -11.06
CA ARG A 84 -12.80 7.84 -11.19
C ARG A 84 -13.98 8.79 -11.34
N TRP A 85 -14.91 8.41 -12.19
CA TRP A 85 -16.19 9.09 -12.32
C TRP A 85 -16.99 8.96 -11.03
N ASN A 86 -17.43 10.10 -10.49
CA ASN A 86 -18.36 10.19 -9.38
C ASN A 86 -19.74 10.55 -9.93
N GLU A 87 -20.71 9.64 -9.77
CA GLU A 87 -22.05 9.83 -10.31
C GLU A 87 -22.86 10.90 -9.58
N ASP A 88 -22.65 11.07 -8.26
CA ASP A 88 -23.38 12.06 -7.45
C ASP A 88 -22.97 13.49 -7.83
N ARG A 89 -21.68 13.69 -8.06
CA ARG A 89 -21.10 14.99 -8.45
C ARG A 89 -21.03 15.20 -9.96
N ASN A 90 -21.29 14.15 -10.74
CA ASN A 90 -21.29 14.17 -12.20
C ASN A 90 -19.96 14.65 -12.80
N GLU A 91 -18.84 14.25 -12.17
CA GLU A 91 -17.46 14.67 -12.48
C GLU A 91 -16.44 13.58 -12.13
N PHE A 92 -15.21 13.68 -12.64
CA PHE A 92 -14.07 12.86 -12.20
C PHE A 92 -13.49 13.36 -10.88
N ILE A 93 -13.09 12.43 -10.03
CA ILE A 93 -12.43 12.72 -8.77
C ILE A 93 -11.15 11.90 -8.64
N VAL A 94 -10.26 12.35 -7.75
CA VAL A 94 -9.04 11.64 -7.36
C VAL A 94 -9.35 10.80 -6.11
N PRO A 95 -9.55 9.48 -6.21
CA PRO A 95 -10.05 8.69 -5.08
C PRO A 95 -9.05 8.65 -3.92
N ASN A 96 -7.76 8.66 -4.25
CA ASN A 96 -6.67 8.56 -3.29
C ASN A 96 -6.49 9.79 -2.41
N THR A 97 -7.21 10.88 -2.68
CA THR A 97 -7.21 12.11 -1.87
C THR A 97 -8.59 12.40 -1.25
N ASN A 98 -9.65 11.70 -1.67
CA ASN A 98 -11.02 11.87 -1.18
C ASN A 98 -11.39 10.76 -0.19
N SER A 99 -11.77 11.12 1.04
CA SER A 99 -12.07 10.16 2.12
C SER A 99 -13.27 9.27 1.85
N LYS A 100 -14.19 9.66 0.96
CA LYS A 100 -15.44 8.92 0.72
C LYS A 100 -15.30 7.79 -0.29
N THR A 101 -14.38 7.89 -1.25
CA THR A 101 -14.37 7.02 -2.44
C THR A 101 -13.38 5.86 -2.38
N GLY A 102 -12.79 5.63 -1.20
CA GLY A 102 -11.79 4.59 -0.96
C GLY A 102 -10.49 4.81 -1.74
N ILE A 103 -9.44 4.04 -1.42
CA ILE A 103 -8.20 4.06 -2.21
C ILE A 103 -8.27 3.13 -3.39
N VAL A 104 -7.68 3.59 -4.47
CA VAL A 104 -7.44 2.84 -5.70
C VAL A 104 -5.97 2.47 -5.74
N ALA A 105 -5.71 1.17 -5.81
CA ALA A 105 -4.36 0.69 -6.09
C ALA A 105 -3.95 1.15 -7.48
N ASN A 106 -2.69 1.56 -7.66
CA ASN A 106 -2.19 1.84 -9.00
C ASN A 106 -2.24 0.56 -9.82
N THR A 107 -2.72 0.68 -11.05
CA THR A 107 -2.66 -0.39 -12.03
C THR A 107 -1.23 -0.83 -12.28
N TYR A 108 -0.99 -2.15 -12.27
CA TYR A 108 0.26 -2.73 -12.75
C TYR A 108 0.22 -2.88 -14.27
N LEU A 109 0.61 -1.81 -14.96
CA LEU A 109 0.55 -1.74 -16.42
C LEU A 109 1.24 -2.91 -17.13
N GLY A 110 2.40 -3.34 -16.63
CA GLY A 110 3.18 -4.41 -17.25
C GLY A 110 2.54 -5.79 -17.18
N LEU A 111 1.51 -5.91 -16.36
CA LEU A 111 0.69 -7.12 -16.29
C LEU A 111 -0.59 -6.98 -17.10
N GLU A 112 -1.24 -5.82 -17.05
CA GLU A 112 -2.50 -5.56 -17.75
C GLU A 112 -2.32 -5.33 -19.25
N ASP A 113 -1.37 -4.47 -19.65
CA ASP A 113 -1.18 -4.06 -21.04
C ASP A 113 0.30 -3.78 -21.35
N LYS A 114 0.99 -4.82 -21.82
CA LYS A 114 2.42 -4.75 -22.20
C LYS A 114 2.67 -3.88 -23.43
N GLU A 115 1.70 -3.77 -24.34
CA GLU A 115 1.85 -2.95 -25.53
C GLU A 115 1.84 -1.47 -25.17
N GLN A 116 1.06 -1.07 -24.17
CA GLN A 116 1.14 0.28 -23.62
C GLN A 116 2.50 0.60 -23.00
N ILE A 117 3.16 -0.34 -22.31
CA ILE A 117 4.54 -0.09 -21.85
C ILE A 117 5.47 0.22 -23.02
N LYS A 118 5.36 -0.52 -24.13
CA LYS A 118 6.17 -0.23 -25.32
C LYS A 118 5.86 1.15 -25.88
N ALA A 119 4.57 1.53 -25.93
CA ALA A 119 4.16 2.84 -26.39
C ALA A 119 4.69 3.98 -25.50
N LEU A 120 4.69 3.80 -24.17
CA LEU A 120 5.27 4.77 -23.22
C LEU A 120 6.79 4.87 -23.38
N LYS A 121 7.49 3.75 -23.56
CA LYS A 121 8.94 3.74 -23.85
C LYS A 121 9.26 4.50 -25.14
N GLU A 122 8.46 4.31 -26.17
CA GLU A 122 8.62 4.98 -27.45
C GLU A 122 8.32 6.48 -27.35
N GLN A 123 7.27 6.86 -26.61
CA GLN A 123 6.97 8.26 -26.31
C GLN A 123 8.14 8.94 -25.57
N ASP A 124 8.75 8.28 -24.58
CA ASP A 124 9.90 8.85 -23.86
C ASP A 124 11.12 9.02 -24.77
N ARG A 125 11.40 8.06 -25.66
CA ARG A 125 12.46 8.19 -26.68
C ARG A 125 12.27 9.42 -27.56
N ASN A 126 11.03 9.64 -28.03
CA ASN A 126 10.70 10.78 -28.89
C ASN A 126 10.71 12.11 -28.14
N ASN A 127 10.39 12.10 -26.84
CA ASN A 127 10.27 13.29 -26.02
C ASN A 127 11.52 13.62 -25.18
N GLY A 128 12.62 12.88 -25.39
CA GLY A 128 13.89 13.05 -24.68
C GLY A 128 13.89 12.59 -23.22
N GLY A 129 12.88 11.83 -22.79
CA GLY A 129 12.80 11.17 -21.49
C GLY A 129 13.44 9.77 -21.49
N HIS A 130 13.55 9.16 -20.32
CA HIS A 130 14.08 7.80 -20.18
C HIS A 130 13.20 6.95 -19.28
N TYR A 131 12.34 6.15 -19.92
CA TYR A 131 11.37 5.31 -19.24
C TYR A 131 12.04 4.33 -18.26
N GLY A 132 11.53 4.28 -17.04
CA GLY A 132 11.97 3.32 -16.04
C GLY A 132 13.40 3.54 -15.56
N ILE A 133 13.91 4.78 -15.56
CA ILE A 133 15.22 5.10 -14.98
C ILE A 133 15.26 4.72 -13.49
N TYR A 134 16.36 4.12 -13.05
CA TYR A 134 16.55 3.75 -11.65
C TYR A 134 16.62 4.99 -10.75
N GLY A 135 15.78 5.02 -9.71
CA GLY A 135 15.63 6.20 -8.85
C GLY A 135 14.83 7.33 -9.49
N GLY A 136 14.18 7.08 -10.63
CA GLY A 136 13.26 8.02 -11.28
C GLY A 136 11.86 7.98 -10.71
N ASN A 137 11.08 9.00 -11.05
CA ASN A 137 9.64 8.99 -10.87
C ASN A 137 8.96 9.23 -12.23
N SER A 138 7.80 8.62 -12.46
CA SER A 138 7.00 8.85 -13.66
C SER A 138 5.54 9.05 -13.28
N PHE A 139 4.74 9.55 -14.21
CA PHE A 139 3.31 9.75 -14.05
C PHE A 139 2.60 9.36 -15.34
N ALA A 140 1.50 8.61 -15.23
CA ALA A 140 0.56 8.31 -16.30
C ALA A 140 -0.87 8.55 -15.81
N LEU A 141 -1.76 9.06 -16.66
CA LEU A 141 -3.17 9.25 -16.30
C LEU A 141 -4.02 8.05 -16.74
N GLN A 142 -4.91 7.60 -15.86
CA GLN A 142 -5.97 6.64 -16.16
C GLN A 142 -7.31 7.24 -15.73
N LEU A 143 -8.31 7.16 -16.59
CA LEU A 143 -9.68 7.57 -16.29
C LEU A 143 -10.56 6.33 -16.23
N GLN A 144 -11.44 6.25 -15.23
CA GLN A 144 -12.34 5.11 -15.03
C GLN A 144 -13.78 5.58 -14.81
N LYS A 145 -14.73 4.82 -15.32
CA LYS A 145 -16.17 4.95 -15.00
C LYS A 145 -16.76 3.60 -14.61
N PRO A 146 -17.90 3.56 -13.92
CA PRO A 146 -18.64 2.32 -13.66
C PRO A 146 -18.99 1.57 -14.95
N SER A 147 -18.95 0.24 -14.94
CA SER A 147 -19.41 -0.62 -16.04
C SER A 147 -20.90 -0.40 -16.33
N ASN A 148 -21.71 -0.20 -15.28
CA ASN A 148 -23.12 0.15 -15.36
C ASN A 148 -23.39 1.43 -14.55
N LEU A 149 -23.88 2.47 -15.23
CA LEU A 149 -24.12 3.81 -14.65
C LEU A 149 -25.37 3.88 -13.74
N ASN A 150 -26.14 2.79 -13.64
CA ASN A 150 -27.41 2.76 -12.90
C ASN A 150 -27.34 2.01 -11.55
N ASN A 151 -26.20 1.38 -11.20
CA ASN A 151 -26.03 0.59 -9.97
C ASN A 151 -24.71 0.93 -9.27
N SER A 152 -24.69 2.01 -8.50
CA SER A 152 -23.48 2.57 -7.88
C SER A 152 -23.60 2.74 -6.36
N SER A 153 -24.34 1.86 -5.68
CA SER A 153 -24.17 1.70 -4.24
C SER A 153 -22.80 1.04 -3.96
N GLU A 154 -21.81 1.91 -3.72
CA GLU A 154 -20.37 1.83 -3.36
C GLU A 154 -19.67 0.51 -2.93
N LYS A 155 -20.24 -0.69 -3.01
CA LYS A 155 -19.58 -1.92 -2.49
C LYS A 155 -19.08 -2.92 -3.53
N ASN A 156 -19.57 -2.91 -4.77
CA ASN A 156 -19.16 -3.87 -5.82
C ASN A 156 -19.23 -3.28 -7.24
N THR A 157 -18.86 -2.02 -7.42
CA THR A 157 -18.85 -1.41 -8.76
C THR A 157 -17.63 -1.90 -9.55
N GLU A 158 -17.86 -2.62 -10.64
CA GLU A 158 -16.83 -2.87 -11.65
C GLU A 158 -16.49 -1.56 -12.37
N TRP A 159 -15.19 -1.25 -12.46
CA TRP A 159 -14.69 -0.04 -13.10
C TRP A 159 -14.12 -0.38 -14.48
N GLN A 160 -14.53 0.37 -15.50
CA GLN A 160 -14.02 0.28 -16.86
C GLN A 160 -13.14 1.49 -17.18
N ASN A 161 -12.00 1.25 -17.81
CA ASN A 161 -11.10 2.30 -18.28
C ASN A 161 -11.72 3.08 -19.44
N ILE A 162 -11.65 4.39 -19.36
CA ILE A 162 -11.91 5.30 -20.46
C ILE A 162 -10.57 5.55 -21.13
N SER A 163 -10.43 5.07 -22.35
CA SER A 163 -9.28 5.39 -23.20
C SER A 163 -9.76 5.69 -24.61
N ASN A 164 -9.03 6.59 -25.27
CA ASN A 164 -9.28 7.00 -26.65
C ASN A 164 -8.34 6.24 -27.61
N ILE A 165 -7.95 5.01 -27.22
CA ILE A 165 -7.04 4.14 -27.97
C ILE A 165 -7.88 3.01 -28.57
N ASN A 166 -7.86 2.91 -29.89
CA ASN A 166 -8.54 1.85 -30.65
C ASN A 166 -7.77 0.51 -30.65
N ILE A 167 -6.69 0.41 -29.88
CA ILE A 167 -5.95 -0.84 -29.70
C ILE A 167 -6.80 -1.70 -28.78
N THR A 168 -7.62 -2.56 -29.38
CA THR A 168 -8.12 -3.74 -28.71
C THR A 168 -6.98 -4.74 -28.64
N ASN A 169 -6.63 -5.22 -27.46
CA ASN A 169 -5.80 -6.42 -27.35
C ASN A 169 -6.50 -7.60 -28.07
N LYS A 170 -5.87 -8.78 -28.14
CA LYS A 170 -6.48 -9.98 -28.75
C LYS A 170 -7.85 -10.36 -28.14
N ASP A 171 -8.18 -9.79 -26.98
CA ASP A 171 -9.39 -10.01 -26.19
C ASP A 171 -10.39 -8.83 -26.25
N GLY A 172 -10.19 -7.83 -27.12
CA GLY A 172 -11.15 -6.73 -27.31
C GLY A 172 -11.03 -5.58 -26.30
N GLN A 173 -10.05 -5.58 -25.39
CA GLN A 173 -9.98 -4.62 -24.28
C GLN A 173 -9.29 -3.31 -24.69
N ARG A 174 -9.88 -2.18 -24.28
CA ARG A 174 -9.30 -0.83 -24.46
C ARG A 174 -8.07 -0.66 -23.57
N GLY A 175 -7.12 0.15 -24.05
CA GLY A 175 -5.90 0.46 -23.30
C GLY A 175 -6.16 1.09 -21.92
N VAL A 176 -5.24 0.87 -20.98
CA VAL A 176 -5.34 1.29 -19.57
C VAL A 176 -5.05 2.78 -19.38
N VAL A 177 -3.92 3.23 -19.90
CA VAL A 177 -3.48 4.63 -19.85
C VAL A 177 -4.24 5.44 -20.89
N TYR A 178 -4.68 6.64 -20.50
CA TYR A 178 -5.37 7.54 -21.39
C TYR A 178 -4.42 8.08 -22.47
N GLY A 179 -4.83 7.96 -23.73
CA GLY A 179 -4.08 8.41 -24.91
C GLY A 179 -4.92 8.36 -26.18
N ASN A 180 -4.36 8.82 -27.30
CA ASN A 180 -5.01 8.84 -28.62
C ASN A 180 -4.38 7.84 -29.61
N GLY A 181 -3.67 6.84 -29.10
CA GLY A 181 -2.93 5.84 -29.87
C GLY A 181 -1.56 6.29 -30.37
N LYS A 182 -1.29 7.61 -30.42
CA LYS A 182 0.04 8.16 -30.72
C LYS A 182 0.75 8.66 -29.47
N ASN A 183 0.04 9.45 -28.67
CA ASN A 183 0.52 10.03 -27.43
C ASN A 183 -0.37 9.59 -26.25
N HIS A 184 0.24 9.52 -25.08
CA HIS A 184 -0.41 9.25 -23.80
C HIS A 184 -0.18 10.45 -22.88
N ILE A 185 -1.12 10.65 -21.96
CA ILE A 185 -0.93 11.59 -20.85
C ILE A 185 0.04 10.93 -19.87
N TYR A 186 1.32 11.14 -20.16
CA TYR A 186 2.45 10.52 -19.50
C TYR A 186 3.64 11.47 -19.47
N VAL A 187 4.34 11.50 -18.34
CA VAL A 187 5.61 12.22 -18.20
C VAL A 187 6.56 11.46 -17.28
N ASN A 188 7.84 11.53 -17.60
CA ASN A 188 8.93 11.09 -16.75
C ASN A 188 9.50 12.30 -16.00
N PHE A 189 9.46 12.26 -14.67
CA PHE A 189 10.02 13.34 -13.84
C PHE A 189 11.54 13.27 -13.74
N GLY A 190 12.14 12.16 -14.15
CA GLY A 190 13.57 11.87 -13.97
C GLY A 190 13.92 11.48 -12.54
N ASP A 191 15.21 11.26 -12.32
CA ASP A 191 15.78 11.05 -10.99
C ASP A 191 15.93 12.37 -10.19
N ALA A 192 16.49 12.29 -8.98
CA ALA A 192 16.71 13.46 -8.13
C ALA A 192 17.65 14.52 -8.74
N LYS A 193 18.42 14.19 -9.78
CA LYS A 193 19.30 15.10 -10.52
C LYS A 193 18.65 15.59 -11.82
N GLY A 194 17.42 15.16 -12.12
CA GLY A 194 16.72 15.46 -13.38
C GLY A 194 17.12 14.57 -14.55
N ASN A 195 17.94 13.53 -14.34
CA ASN A 195 18.30 12.62 -15.42
C ASN A 195 17.08 11.82 -15.87
N GLY A 196 16.90 11.66 -17.18
CA GLY A 196 15.77 10.93 -17.75
C GLY A 196 14.43 11.67 -17.70
N ARG A 197 14.41 12.93 -17.22
CA ARG A 197 13.22 13.77 -17.26
C ARG A 197 12.80 14.04 -18.71
N THR A 198 11.51 13.93 -18.98
CA THR A 198 10.91 14.29 -20.27
C THR A 198 11.22 15.76 -20.60
N LYS A 199 11.69 16.01 -21.83
CA LYS A 199 12.13 17.35 -22.27
C LYS A 199 11.06 18.08 -23.07
N THR A 200 10.28 17.35 -23.87
CA THR A 200 9.18 17.89 -24.68
C THR A 200 7.91 17.10 -24.42
N TYR A 201 6.76 17.76 -24.39
CA TYR A 201 5.47 17.07 -24.21
C TYR A 201 4.52 17.43 -25.34
N THR A 202 4.00 16.41 -26.01
CA THR A 202 3.02 16.56 -27.09
C THR A 202 1.64 16.20 -26.54
N PRO A 203 0.69 17.15 -26.46
CA PRO A 203 -0.65 16.89 -25.95
C PRO A 203 -1.40 15.79 -26.70
N VAL A 204 -2.26 15.10 -25.97
CA VAL A 204 -3.22 14.14 -26.53
C VAL A 204 -4.38 14.87 -27.20
N ASN A 205 -4.80 16.01 -26.63
CA ASN A 205 -5.86 16.85 -27.15
C ASN A 205 -5.34 18.18 -27.67
N LYS A 206 -6.05 18.77 -28.64
CA LYS A 206 -5.80 20.17 -29.04
C LYS A 206 -6.20 21.08 -27.87
N ILE A 207 -5.21 21.75 -27.29
CA ILE A 207 -5.40 22.68 -26.17
C ILE A 207 -5.99 23.98 -26.69
N GLN A 208 -7.07 24.44 -26.06
CA GLN A 208 -7.73 25.72 -26.36
C GLN A 208 -8.35 26.30 -25.10
N ASP A 209 -8.58 27.60 -25.08
CA ASP A 209 -9.20 28.28 -23.95
C ASP A 209 -10.67 27.85 -23.79
N ILE A 210 -11.13 27.81 -22.55
CA ILE A 210 -12.46 27.34 -22.15
C ILE A 210 -13.15 28.43 -21.33
N TYR A 211 -14.40 28.73 -21.67
CA TYR A 211 -15.24 29.62 -20.85
C TYR A 211 -15.83 28.85 -19.66
N ILE A 212 -15.67 29.41 -18.47
CA ILE A 212 -16.09 28.84 -17.19
C ILE A 212 -17.22 29.70 -16.62
N PRO A 213 -18.49 29.24 -16.65
CA PRO A 213 -19.57 29.90 -15.95
C PRO A 213 -19.32 29.74 -14.45
N SER A 214 -18.89 30.83 -13.80
CA SER A 214 -18.49 30.81 -12.39
C SER A 214 -19.70 30.85 -11.46
N SER A 215 -20.76 31.55 -11.88
CA SER A 215 -22.04 31.58 -11.18
C SER A 215 -23.12 32.18 -12.08
N ILE A 216 -24.36 31.73 -11.92
CA ILE A 216 -25.56 32.35 -12.48
C ILE A 216 -26.56 32.58 -11.35
N THR A 217 -27.18 33.75 -11.32
CA THR A 217 -28.23 34.09 -10.36
C THR A 217 -29.42 34.66 -11.10
N PHE A 218 -30.60 34.28 -10.66
CA PHE A 218 -31.88 34.71 -11.20
C PHE A 218 -32.56 35.66 -10.21
N GLU A 219 -33.48 36.49 -10.70
CA GLU A 219 -34.30 37.29 -9.80
C GLU A 219 -35.24 36.41 -8.97
N THR A 220 -35.61 36.90 -7.80
CA THR A 220 -36.49 36.21 -6.87
C THR A 220 -37.62 37.13 -6.47
N TYR A 221 -38.82 36.57 -6.34
CA TYR A 221 -40.00 37.31 -5.92
C TYR A 221 -40.77 36.54 -4.87
N ASN A 222 -41.57 37.27 -4.10
CA ASN A 222 -42.46 36.70 -3.10
C ASN A 222 -43.78 36.30 -3.76
N LYS A 223 -44.17 35.03 -3.61
CA LYS A 223 -45.50 34.54 -3.96
C LYS A 223 -46.28 34.28 -2.68
N TYR A 224 -47.45 34.87 -2.55
CA TYR A 224 -48.37 34.65 -1.44
C TYR A 224 -49.28 33.47 -1.80
N GLU A 225 -49.21 32.39 -1.02
CA GLU A 225 -50.11 31.24 -1.15
C GLU A 225 -51.01 31.15 0.08
N LYS A 226 -52.32 31.03 -0.14
CA LYS A 226 -53.32 30.80 0.91
C LYS A 226 -53.28 29.33 1.33
N GLN A 227 -53.13 29.07 2.62
CA GLN A 227 -53.27 27.70 3.15
C GLN A 227 -54.73 27.24 3.10
N GLU A 228 -54.95 25.91 3.03
CA GLU A 228 -56.29 25.28 2.93
C GLU A 228 -57.24 25.66 4.08
N ASP A 229 -56.72 26.10 5.23
CA ASP A 229 -57.53 26.51 6.39
C ASP A 229 -57.86 28.03 6.42
N GLY A 230 -57.55 28.75 5.33
CA GLY A 230 -58.02 30.12 5.06
C GLY A 230 -57.50 31.24 5.97
N LYS A 231 -56.68 30.94 6.98
CA LYS A 231 -56.31 31.91 8.04
C LYS A 231 -54.86 32.40 8.02
N GLU A 232 -53.94 31.77 7.29
CA GLU A 232 -52.55 32.24 7.20
C GLU A 232 -52.03 32.25 5.75
N GLU A 233 -51.45 33.38 5.35
CA GLU A 233 -50.74 33.54 4.08
C GLU A 233 -49.27 33.14 4.26
N LYS A 234 -48.83 32.10 3.55
CA LYS A 234 -47.42 31.71 3.56
C LYS A 234 -46.70 32.45 2.44
N THR A 235 -45.69 33.26 2.80
CA THR A 235 -44.78 33.85 1.81
C THR A 235 -43.82 32.77 1.33
N ILE A 236 -43.85 32.46 0.03
CA ILE A 236 -42.92 31.52 -0.60
C ILE A 236 -41.99 32.32 -1.51
N PHE A 237 -40.69 32.21 -1.28
CA PHE A 237 -39.68 32.75 -2.17
C PHE A 237 -39.63 31.91 -3.44
N LYS A 238 -39.99 32.50 -4.58
CA LYS A 238 -39.93 31.84 -5.88
C LYS A 238 -38.84 32.50 -6.74
N THR A 239 -38.04 31.67 -7.38
CA THR A 239 -37.04 32.11 -8.37
C THR A 239 -37.72 32.28 -9.72
N ASP A 240 -37.45 33.39 -10.39
CA ASP A 240 -37.89 33.67 -11.76
C ASP A 240 -36.77 33.30 -12.73
N TYR A 241 -36.89 32.11 -13.32
CA TYR A 241 -35.86 31.61 -14.23
C TYR A 241 -35.85 32.34 -15.59
N SER A 242 -36.86 33.13 -15.91
CA SER A 242 -36.85 33.97 -17.12
C SER A 242 -36.06 35.29 -16.96
N HIS A 243 -35.62 35.61 -15.75
CA HIS A 243 -34.93 36.87 -15.41
C HIS A 243 -33.52 36.61 -14.84
N ILE A 244 -32.49 36.59 -15.70
CA ILE A 244 -31.11 36.48 -15.24
C ILE A 244 -30.69 37.80 -14.58
N LYS A 245 -30.42 37.75 -13.28
CA LYS A 245 -29.89 38.88 -12.48
C LYS A 245 -28.39 39.10 -12.73
N LYS A 246 -27.62 38.03 -12.74
CA LYS A 246 -26.16 38.09 -12.89
C LYS A 246 -25.62 36.81 -13.53
N LEU A 247 -24.74 36.99 -14.49
CA LEU A 247 -23.98 35.90 -15.11
C LEU A 247 -22.49 36.23 -15.05
N ASN A 248 -21.74 35.45 -14.28
CA ASN A 248 -20.29 35.61 -14.19
C ASN A 248 -19.60 34.53 -15.03
N ILE A 249 -18.91 34.95 -16.08
CA ILE A 249 -18.10 34.06 -16.92
C ILE A 249 -16.63 34.39 -16.69
N SER A 250 -15.84 33.36 -16.44
CA SER A 250 -14.38 33.39 -16.43
C SER A 250 -13.85 32.66 -17.67
N LYS A 251 -12.56 32.78 -17.96
CA LYS A 251 -11.94 32.11 -19.11
C LYS A 251 -10.62 31.48 -18.70
N THR A 252 -10.25 30.35 -19.27
CA THR A 252 -8.90 29.81 -19.09
C THR A 252 -7.90 30.45 -20.06
N SER A 253 -6.63 30.56 -19.67
CA SER A 253 -5.53 30.96 -20.56
C SER A 253 -4.61 29.77 -20.80
N LEU A 254 -5.10 28.78 -21.55
CA LEU A 254 -4.39 27.53 -21.84
C LEU A 254 -3.61 27.60 -23.14
N SER A 255 -4.06 28.44 -24.08
CA SER A 255 -3.42 28.61 -25.39
C SER A 255 -2.21 29.56 -25.32
N THR A 256 -2.26 30.55 -24.43
CA THR A 256 -1.28 31.64 -24.29
C THR A 256 -0.07 31.31 -23.43
N ILE A 257 0.21 30.03 -23.16
CA ILE A 257 1.30 29.62 -22.26
C ILE A 257 2.65 30.09 -22.83
N SER A 258 3.11 31.24 -22.35
CA SER A 258 4.42 31.85 -22.60
C SER A 258 5.49 31.07 -21.81
N GLY A 259 6.62 30.69 -22.45
CA GLY A 259 7.75 30.04 -21.75
C GLY A 259 7.58 28.57 -21.36
N LYS A 260 6.71 27.84 -22.09
CA LYS A 260 6.19 26.48 -21.85
C LYS A 260 7.12 25.49 -21.14
N SER A 261 6.93 25.32 -19.84
CA SER A 261 7.43 24.13 -19.12
C SER A 261 6.61 22.89 -19.51
N VAL A 262 7.24 21.72 -19.53
CA VAL A 262 6.57 20.42 -19.77
C VAL A 262 5.35 20.25 -18.85
N ASP A 263 5.48 20.65 -17.58
CA ASP A 263 4.44 20.51 -16.57
C ASP A 263 3.21 21.38 -16.89
N SER A 264 3.41 22.62 -17.36
CA SER A 264 2.30 23.51 -17.74
C SER A 264 1.48 22.99 -18.93
N ILE A 265 2.15 22.38 -19.93
CA ILE A 265 1.48 21.79 -21.08
C ILE A 265 0.72 20.53 -20.64
N LEU A 266 1.36 19.66 -19.85
CA LEU A 266 0.75 18.45 -19.30
C LEU A 266 -0.53 18.76 -18.53
N LEU A 267 -0.49 19.73 -17.61
CA LEU A 267 -1.64 20.09 -16.78
C LEU A 267 -2.79 20.68 -17.62
N SER A 268 -2.45 21.44 -18.67
CA SER A 268 -3.45 21.97 -19.61
C SER A 268 -4.11 20.86 -20.43
N ASP A 269 -3.35 19.85 -20.83
CA ASP A 269 -3.89 18.67 -21.52
C ASP A 269 -4.73 17.79 -20.59
N ILE A 270 -4.31 17.61 -19.32
CA ILE A 270 -5.12 16.94 -18.29
C ILE A 270 -6.46 17.66 -18.11
N PHE A 271 -6.44 18.99 -17.93
CA PHE A 271 -7.65 19.78 -17.77
C PHE A 271 -8.58 19.65 -19.00
N THR A 272 -8.03 19.81 -20.20
CA THR A 272 -8.76 19.68 -21.47
C THR A 272 -9.38 18.29 -21.60
N THR A 273 -8.64 17.24 -21.22
CA THR A 273 -9.09 15.86 -21.23
C THR A 273 -10.26 15.64 -20.28
N LEU A 274 -10.12 16.07 -19.02
CA LEU A 274 -11.16 15.89 -18.01
C LEU A 274 -12.45 16.58 -18.42
N VAL A 275 -12.37 17.81 -18.93
CA VAL A 275 -13.54 18.56 -19.42
C VAL A 275 -14.18 17.85 -20.62
N GLY A 276 -13.38 17.48 -21.62
CA GLY A 276 -13.87 16.82 -22.84
C GLY A 276 -14.54 15.47 -22.58
N GLU A 277 -13.92 14.62 -21.75
CA GLU A 277 -14.50 13.33 -21.37
C GLU A 277 -15.76 13.49 -20.51
N THR A 278 -15.79 14.51 -19.64
CA THR A 278 -17.00 14.83 -18.85
C THR A 278 -18.16 15.23 -19.76
N PHE A 279 -17.94 16.13 -20.72
CA PHE A 279 -18.96 16.51 -21.68
C PHE A 279 -19.42 15.32 -22.53
N ARG A 280 -18.49 14.45 -22.94
CA ARG A 280 -18.84 13.20 -23.64
C ARG A 280 -19.73 12.29 -22.77
N ILE A 281 -19.44 12.17 -21.48
CA ILE A 281 -20.28 11.39 -20.55
C ILE A 281 -21.65 12.07 -20.38
N TRP A 282 -21.70 13.39 -20.21
CA TRP A 282 -22.96 14.14 -20.07
C TRP A 282 -23.86 14.03 -21.29
N ILE A 283 -23.32 14.02 -22.51
CA ILE A 283 -24.08 13.82 -23.76
C ILE A 283 -24.65 12.40 -23.88
N ASN A 284 -23.95 11.43 -23.28
CA ASN A 284 -24.31 10.01 -23.34
C ASN A 284 -25.06 9.52 -22.09
N ASP A 285 -25.38 10.40 -21.15
CA ASP A 285 -26.15 10.07 -19.96
C ASP A 285 -27.60 9.79 -20.35
N SER A 286 -28.02 8.53 -20.26
CA SER A 286 -29.38 8.09 -20.60
C SER A 286 -30.45 8.74 -19.70
N ASN A 287 -30.09 9.12 -18.48
CA ASN A 287 -30.99 9.75 -17.53
C ASN A 287 -31.06 11.27 -17.73
N ASN A 288 -30.31 11.80 -18.70
CA ASN A 288 -30.20 13.23 -19.02
C ASN A 288 -30.03 14.11 -17.77
N ARG A 289 -29.23 13.64 -16.80
CA ARG A 289 -29.16 14.28 -15.47
C ARG A 289 -28.68 15.71 -15.54
N SER A 290 -27.87 16.07 -16.55
CA SER A 290 -27.39 17.42 -16.75
C SER A 290 -28.27 18.26 -17.67
N GLY A 291 -29.12 17.68 -18.53
CA GLY A 291 -29.79 18.42 -19.62
C GLY A 291 -28.83 18.87 -20.73
N PHE A 292 -27.55 18.50 -20.64
CA PHE A 292 -26.46 19.14 -21.38
C PHE A 292 -26.53 18.91 -22.89
N GLY A 293 -26.72 17.65 -23.32
CA GLY A 293 -26.75 17.31 -24.73
C GLY A 293 -27.90 17.98 -25.49
N GLU A 294 -29.09 18.02 -24.87
CA GLU A 294 -30.27 18.69 -25.43
C GLU A 294 -30.10 20.21 -25.49
N ALA A 295 -29.56 20.82 -24.43
CA ALA A 295 -29.29 22.25 -24.41
C ALA A 295 -28.27 22.67 -25.49
N LEU A 296 -27.14 21.96 -25.61
CA LEU A 296 -26.17 22.22 -26.67
C LEU A 296 -26.78 22.01 -28.05
N SER A 297 -27.58 20.94 -28.21
CA SER A 297 -28.23 20.62 -29.48
C SER A 297 -29.16 21.73 -29.94
N LYS A 298 -29.99 22.23 -29.03
CA LYS A 298 -30.93 23.33 -29.29
C LYS A 298 -30.20 24.64 -29.60
N THR A 299 -29.24 25.02 -28.77
CA THR A 299 -28.56 26.32 -28.88
C THR A 299 -27.64 26.39 -30.09
N ASN A 300 -26.87 25.33 -30.36
CA ASN A 300 -25.89 25.31 -31.44
C ASN A 300 -26.45 24.75 -32.75
N LYS A 301 -27.74 24.38 -32.79
CA LYS A 301 -28.44 23.81 -33.97
C LYS A 301 -27.73 22.58 -34.55
N LYS A 302 -27.26 21.70 -33.67
CA LYS A 302 -26.54 20.47 -34.03
C LYS A 302 -27.25 19.27 -33.44
N SER A 303 -27.38 18.17 -34.19
CA SER A 303 -28.04 16.98 -33.65
C SER A 303 -27.21 16.35 -32.51
N ILE A 304 -27.88 15.67 -31.56
CA ILE A 304 -27.20 14.94 -30.48
C ILE A 304 -26.27 13.85 -31.05
N SER A 305 -26.66 13.20 -32.15
CA SER A 305 -25.83 12.18 -32.81
C SER A 305 -24.55 12.77 -33.40
N ASP A 306 -24.59 14.00 -33.91
CA ASP A 306 -23.40 14.70 -34.40
C ASP A 306 -22.50 15.16 -33.24
N LEU A 307 -23.09 15.65 -32.15
CA LEU A 307 -22.35 16.00 -30.93
C LEU A 307 -21.57 14.78 -30.39
N ARG A 308 -22.16 13.58 -30.41
CA ARG A 308 -21.52 12.34 -29.96
C ARG A 308 -20.27 11.95 -30.78
N LYS A 309 -20.22 12.34 -32.06
CA LYS A 309 -19.09 12.04 -32.97
C LYS A 309 -17.91 12.99 -32.81
N LEU A 310 -18.10 14.13 -32.15
CA LEU A 310 -17.05 15.14 -31.99
C LEU A 310 -15.91 14.60 -31.11
N ASN A 311 -14.68 15.02 -31.43
CA ASN A 311 -13.55 14.85 -30.51
C ASN A 311 -13.66 15.83 -29.33
N ASN A 312 -12.78 15.71 -28.35
CA ASN A 312 -12.84 16.51 -27.13
C ASN A 312 -12.64 18.02 -27.38
N ALA A 313 -11.77 18.40 -28.32
CA ALA A 313 -11.54 19.80 -28.65
C ALA A 313 -12.76 20.44 -29.34
N ASP A 314 -13.40 19.70 -30.25
CA ASP A 314 -14.61 20.16 -30.93
C ASP A 314 -15.80 20.23 -29.95
N LEU A 315 -15.93 19.29 -29.02
CA LEU A 315 -16.93 19.38 -27.93
C LEU A 315 -16.74 20.62 -27.05
N ILE A 316 -15.49 20.94 -26.69
CA ILE A 316 -15.18 22.15 -25.93
C ILE A 316 -15.51 23.41 -26.75
N LYS A 317 -15.34 23.36 -28.08
CA LYS A 317 -15.72 24.47 -28.96
C LYS A 317 -17.24 24.69 -28.94
N GLU A 318 -18.02 23.61 -29.04
CA GLU A 318 -19.48 23.68 -28.92
C GLU A 318 -19.91 24.23 -27.55
N TRP A 319 -19.22 23.84 -26.46
CA TRP A 319 -19.43 24.41 -25.14
C TRP A 319 -19.16 25.91 -25.10
N ASN A 320 -18.02 26.36 -25.65
CA ASN A 320 -17.69 27.78 -25.70
C ASN A 320 -18.76 28.57 -26.48
N THR A 321 -19.21 28.05 -27.64
CA THR A 321 -20.32 28.66 -28.40
C THR A 321 -21.60 28.73 -27.58
N PHE A 322 -21.93 27.67 -26.85
CA PHE A 322 -23.09 27.62 -25.97
C PHE A 322 -23.03 28.68 -24.86
N VAL A 323 -21.89 28.81 -24.16
CA VAL A 323 -21.72 29.84 -23.11
C VAL A 323 -21.81 31.25 -23.68
N LEU A 324 -21.17 31.50 -24.83
CA LEU A 324 -21.18 32.80 -25.50
C LEU A 324 -22.56 33.20 -26.03
N HIS A 325 -23.44 32.25 -26.33
CA HIS A 325 -24.82 32.53 -26.74
C HIS A 325 -25.57 33.34 -25.66
N TYR A 326 -25.27 33.10 -24.38
CA TYR A 326 -25.93 33.75 -23.25
C TYR A 326 -25.25 35.03 -22.76
N LYS A 327 -24.27 35.55 -23.50
CA LYS A 327 -23.49 36.74 -23.06
C LYS A 327 -24.35 37.98 -22.81
N ASP A 328 -25.43 38.15 -23.58
CA ASP A 328 -26.34 39.29 -23.53
C ASP A 328 -27.72 38.94 -22.93
N SER A 329 -27.82 37.80 -22.21
CA SER A 329 -29.08 37.30 -21.66
C SER A 329 -29.44 37.85 -20.28
N ILE A 330 -28.68 38.82 -19.76
CA ILE A 330 -28.98 39.49 -18.49
C ILE A 330 -30.23 40.38 -18.67
N GLY A 331 -31.16 40.29 -17.71
CA GLY A 331 -32.39 41.07 -17.69
C GLY A 331 -33.67 40.27 -17.99
N PRO A 332 -34.82 40.96 -17.96
CA PRO A 332 -36.15 40.35 -18.12
C PRO A 332 -36.41 39.83 -19.53
N GLY A 333 -37.09 38.67 -19.63
CA GLY A 333 -37.67 38.16 -20.87
C GLY A 333 -36.68 37.76 -21.96
N LYS A 334 -35.38 37.64 -21.62
CA LYS A 334 -34.32 37.24 -22.57
C LYS A 334 -34.29 35.74 -22.84
N ILE A 335 -34.83 34.94 -21.92
CA ILE A 335 -34.95 33.48 -22.02
C ILE A 335 -36.28 33.04 -21.41
N THR A 336 -36.75 31.86 -21.80
CA THR A 336 -37.95 31.28 -21.19
C THR A 336 -37.67 30.69 -19.81
N GLU A 337 -38.70 30.55 -18.97
CA GLU A 337 -38.59 29.93 -17.63
C GLU A 337 -37.95 28.54 -17.68
N SER A 338 -38.35 27.72 -18.66
CA SER A 338 -37.80 26.36 -18.85
C SER A 338 -36.33 26.39 -19.26
N GLU A 339 -35.96 27.28 -20.18
CA GLU A 339 -34.57 27.46 -20.60
C GLU A 339 -33.69 27.96 -19.46
N GLY A 340 -34.18 28.91 -18.66
CA GLY A 340 -33.45 29.43 -17.51
C GLY A 340 -33.24 28.39 -16.42
N PHE A 341 -34.24 27.54 -16.15
CA PHE A 341 -34.10 26.44 -15.21
C PHE A 341 -33.03 25.44 -15.65
N GLN A 342 -33.05 25.05 -16.95
CA GLN A 342 -32.03 24.16 -17.51
C GLN A 342 -30.64 24.81 -17.53
N LEU A 343 -30.56 26.09 -17.89
CA LEU A 343 -29.31 26.85 -17.88
C LEU A 343 -28.72 26.91 -16.48
N ASN A 344 -29.54 27.20 -15.46
CA ASN A 344 -29.12 27.20 -14.05
C ASN A 344 -28.52 25.84 -13.66
N LYS A 345 -29.20 24.75 -14.00
CA LYS A 345 -28.75 23.38 -13.69
C LYS A 345 -27.42 23.05 -14.34
N ILE A 346 -27.28 23.34 -15.64
CA ILE A 346 -26.05 23.09 -16.40
C ILE A 346 -24.91 23.94 -15.86
N PHE A 347 -25.14 25.24 -15.61
CA PHE A 347 -24.09 26.14 -15.15
C PHE A 347 -23.64 25.83 -13.73
N ASN A 348 -24.53 25.42 -12.82
CA ASN A 348 -24.13 25.00 -11.48
C ASN A 348 -23.33 23.70 -11.49
N ASN A 349 -23.74 22.70 -12.28
CA ASN A 349 -22.97 21.47 -12.48
C ASN A 349 -21.60 21.76 -13.10
N ALA A 350 -21.56 22.62 -14.12
CA ALA A 350 -20.32 23.03 -14.77
C ALA A 350 -19.41 23.82 -13.82
N ALA A 351 -19.95 24.75 -13.03
CA ALA A 351 -19.19 25.51 -12.04
C ALA A 351 -18.53 24.59 -11.00
N SER A 352 -19.28 23.62 -10.46
CA SER A 352 -18.74 22.62 -9.54
C SER A 352 -17.60 21.81 -10.19
N MET A 353 -17.83 21.30 -11.39
CA MET A 353 -16.89 20.51 -12.16
C MET A 353 -15.61 21.28 -12.51
N PHE A 354 -15.74 22.51 -13.00
CA PHE A 354 -14.60 23.38 -13.28
C PHE A 354 -13.82 23.74 -12.01
N ASN A 355 -14.50 24.00 -10.89
CA ASN A 355 -13.82 24.26 -9.62
C ASN A 355 -12.98 23.07 -9.17
N ASN A 356 -13.49 21.84 -9.31
CA ASN A 356 -12.72 20.63 -9.02
C ASN A 356 -11.56 20.44 -10.02
N TYR A 357 -11.80 20.54 -11.33
CA TYR A 357 -10.76 20.28 -12.34
C TYR A 357 -9.67 21.35 -12.39
N THR A 358 -10.00 22.60 -12.10
CA THR A 358 -8.98 23.65 -11.95
C THR A 358 -8.05 23.36 -10.77
N GLN A 359 -8.56 22.81 -9.66
CA GLN A 359 -7.72 22.34 -8.55
C GLN A 359 -6.86 21.15 -8.97
N ILE A 360 -7.44 20.12 -9.60
CA ILE A 360 -6.70 18.95 -10.09
C ILE A 360 -5.55 19.38 -11.03
N ALA A 361 -5.82 20.29 -11.97
CA ALA A 361 -4.85 20.79 -12.94
C ALA A 361 -3.99 21.96 -12.45
N SER A 362 -4.11 22.37 -11.17
CA SER A 362 -3.38 23.53 -10.60
C SER A 362 -3.54 24.83 -11.39
N LEU A 363 -4.74 25.05 -11.92
CA LEU A 363 -5.15 26.30 -12.52
C LEU A 363 -5.70 27.21 -11.44
N SER A 364 -5.07 28.38 -11.27
CA SER A 364 -5.48 29.39 -10.30
C SER A 364 -6.13 30.58 -11.01
N LYS A 365 -7.11 31.17 -10.33
CA LYS A 365 -7.73 32.41 -10.77
C LYS A 365 -6.72 33.56 -10.63
N SER A 366 -6.53 34.32 -11.70
CA SER A 366 -5.70 35.53 -11.72
C SER A 366 -6.28 36.62 -10.82
N ASN A 367 -5.39 37.42 -10.22
CA ASN A 367 -5.75 38.58 -9.41
C ASN A 367 -6.22 39.79 -10.25
N TYR A 368 -5.99 39.78 -11.56
CA TYR A 368 -6.44 40.81 -12.48
C TYR A 368 -7.44 40.23 -13.50
N LYS A 369 -8.33 41.09 -13.98
CA LYS A 369 -9.24 40.78 -15.07
C LYS A 369 -8.65 41.20 -16.41
N VAL A 370 -9.07 40.54 -17.48
CA VAL A 370 -8.67 40.87 -18.84
C VAL A 370 -9.91 41.11 -19.68
N LYS A 371 -9.83 42.09 -20.57
CA LYS A 371 -10.88 42.35 -21.56
C LYS A 371 -10.94 41.19 -22.56
N ASP A 372 -12.04 40.45 -22.56
CA ASP A 372 -12.27 39.37 -23.53
C ASP A 372 -13.02 39.91 -24.75
N ASN A 373 -12.46 39.68 -25.94
CA ASN A 373 -13.02 40.22 -27.18
C ASN A 373 -14.36 39.57 -27.56
N GLN A 374 -14.64 38.31 -27.15
CA GLN A 374 -15.88 37.62 -27.54
C GLN A 374 -17.05 38.01 -26.64
N LEU A 375 -16.76 38.22 -25.35
CA LEU A 375 -17.74 38.68 -24.36
C LEU A 375 -17.87 40.21 -24.28
N ASN A 376 -16.91 40.96 -24.86
CA ASN A 376 -16.82 42.42 -24.76
C ASN A 376 -16.89 42.94 -23.30
N THR A 377 -16.34 42.17 -22.36
CA THR A 377 -16.35 42.48 -20.93
C THR A 377 -15.06 42.01 -20.26
N GLU A 378 -14.82 42.49 -19.04
CA GLU A 378 -13.71 42.03 -18.22
C GLU A 378 -14.02 40.67 -17.58
N VAL A 379 -13.18 39.69 -17.85
CA VAL A 379 -13.29 38.34 -17.27
C VAL A 379 -12.09 37.98 -16.41
N ASN A 380 -12.32 37.12 -15.43
CA ASN A 380 -11.20 36.53 -14.68
C ASN A 380 -10.54 35.45 -15.54
N LEU A 381 -9.21 35.37 -15.47
CA LEU A 381 -8.45 34.32 -16.13
C LEU A 381 -8.07 33.20 -15.18
N TYR A 382 -8.21 31.96 -15.61
CA TYR A 382 -7.64 30.78 -14.96
C TYR A 382 -6.39 30.34 -15.72
N GLN A 383 -5.26 30.30 -15.03
CA GLN A 383 -3.98 29.92 -15.62
C GLN A 383 -3.18 29.05 -14.67
N TYR A 384 -2.23 28.29 -15.21
CA TYR A 384 -1.30 27.54 -14.38
C TYR A 384 -0.56 28.48 -13.42
N SER A 385 -0.55 28.13 -12.14
CA SER A 385 0.20 28.86 -11.12
C SER A 385 0.96 27.87 -10.25
N PRO A 386 2.30 27.97 -10.18
CA PRO A 386 3.09 27.22 -9.20
C PRO A 386 2.98 27.83 -7.78
N ILE A 387 2.27 28.94 -7.62
CA ILE A 387 2.09 29.65 -6.35
C ILE A 387 0.80 29.18 -5.69
N ASN A 388 0.90 28.77 -4.42
CA ASN A 388 -0.26 28.37 -3.62
C ASN A 388 -1.05 29.59 -3.09
N PRO A 389 -2.25 29.40 -2.50
CA PRO A 389 -3.04 30.51 -1.96
C PRO A 389 -2.34 31.34 -0.87
N SER A 390 -1.33 30.78 -0.19
CA SER A 390 -0.51 31.47 0.81
C SER A 390 0.64 32.28 0.21
N GLY A 391 0.78 32.31 -1.12
CA GLY A 391 1.86 33.03 -1.81
C GLY A 391 3.18 32.25 -1.94
N ASN A 392 3.22 30.99 -1.52
CA ASN A 392 4.45 30.18 -1.59
C ASN A 392 4.60 29.55 -2.98
N TYR A 393 5.75 29.75 -3.60
CA TYR A 393 6.12 29.09 -4.86
C TYR A 393 6.50 27.63 -4.63
N ASN A 394 5.87 26.73 -5.37
CA ASN A 394 6.24 25.32 -5.47
C ASN A 394 5.78 24.73 -6.82
N GLU A 395 6.69 24.63 -7.77
CA GLU A 395 6.45 24.05 -9.10
C GLU A 395 5.95 22.60 -9.08
N ASN A 396 6.22 21.86 -8.00
CA ASN A 396 5.85 20.46 -7.85
C ASN A 396 4.55 20.27 -7.05
N ALA A 397 3.90 21.34 -6.59
CA ALA A 397 2.71 21.26 -5.76
C ALA A 397 1.57 20.50 -6.43
N TRP A 398 1.43 20.64 -7.76
CA TRP A 398 0.40 19.95 -8.55
C TRP A 398 0.45 18.43 -8.41
N LYS A 399 1.63 17.85 -8.16
CA LYS A 399 1.79 16.41 -7.99
C LYS A 399 0.93 15.89 -6.84
N ASN A 400 0.79 16.67 -5.77
CA ASN A 400 -0.02 16.27 -4.61
C ASN A 400 -1.53 16.30 -4.89
N ASN A 401 -1.97 16.97 -5.96
CA ASN A 401 -3.38 17.01 -6.37
C ASN A 401 -3.77 15.72 -7.11
N LEU A 402 -2.80 15.02 -7.71
CA LEU A 402 -3.01 13.81 -8.53
C LEU A 402 -2.40 12.54 -7.92
N LEU A 403 -1.35 12.67 -7.12
CA LEU A 403 -0.57 11.59 -6.54
C LEU A 403 -0.51 11.74 -5.02
N SER A 404 -0.62 10.63 -4.30
CA SER A 404 -0.42 10.62 -2.85
C SER A 404 1.07 10.64 -2.49
N ASN A 405 1.42 10.98 -1.24
CA ASN A 405 2.83 11.13 -0.84
C ASN A 405 3.67 9.85 -1.03
N ASP A 406 3.07 8.68 -0.84
CA ASP A 406 3.69 7.36 -1.12
C ASP A 406 3.95 7.10 -2.61
N SER A 407 3.29 7.87 -3.47
CA SER A 407 3.36 7.81 -4.93
C SER A 407 4.54 8.62 -5.50
N LEU A 408 5.09 9.53 -4.69
CA LEU A 408 6.24 10.37 -5.09
C LEU A 408 7.59 9.78 -4.70
N ILE A 409 7.60 8.59 -4.08
CA ILE A 409 8.82 7.91 -3.67
C ILE A 409 9.52 7.36 -4.93
N PRO A 410 10.78 7.78 -5.20
CA PRO A 410 11.58 7.30 -6.32
C PRO A 410 11.51 5.79 -6.54
N GLN A 411 11.18 5.39 -7.76
CA GLN A 411 11.09 4.00 -8.16
C GLN A 411 12.49 3.39 -8.30
N LYS A 412 12.75 2.35 -7.53
CA LYS A 412 13.99 1.57 -7.55
C LYS A 412 13.64 0.14 -7.91
N HIS A 413 13.50 -0.09 -9.20
CA HIS A 413 13.20 -1.40 -9.73
C HIS A 413 14.44 -2.32 -9.60
N ILE A 414 14.21 -3.58 -9.26
CA ILE A 414 15.20 -4.63 -9.11
C ILE A 414 14.74 -5.78 -9.99
N ILE A 415 15.52 -6.14 -11.00
CA ILE A 415 15.10 -7.12 -12.01
C ILE A 415 16.06 -8.31 -11.99
N THR A 416 17.34 -8.03 -12.13
CA THR A 416 18.37 -9.05 -12.33
C THR A 416 18.92 -9.56 -11.00
N TYR A 417 19.57 -10.72 -11.04
CA TYR A 417 20.32 -11.21 -9.88
C TYR A 417 21.39 -10.22 -9.42
N LYS A 418 22.09 -9.58 -10.38
CA LYS A 418 23.11 -8.55 -10.12
C LYS A 418 22.51 -7.35 -9.38
N ASP A 419 21.29 -6.92 -9.74
CA ASP A 419 20.60 -5.82 -9.06
C ASP A 419 20.35 -6.19 -7.59
N HIS A 420 19.92 -7.41 -7.30
CA HIS A 420 19.72 -7.86 -5.92
C HIS A 420 21.02 -7.81 -5.11
N TRP A 421 22.15 -8.24 -5.67
CA TRP A 421 23.46 -8.15 -5.01
C TRP A 421 23.95 -6.73 -4.77
N SER A 422 23.54 -5.78 -5.59
CA SER A 422 23.87 -4.35 -5.39
C SER A 422 23.30 -3.80 -4.08
N TYR A 423 22.20 -4.39 -3.57
CA TYR A 423 21.62 -4.07 -2.27
C TYR A 423 22.23 -4.85 -1.10
N GLY A 424 23.10 -5.82 -1.40
CA GLY A 424 23.86 -6.61 -0.45
C GLY A 424 23.50 -8.09 -0.44
N PRO A 425 24.29 -8.91 0.29
CA PRO A 425 24.16 -10.37 0.27
C PRO A 425 22.79 -10.87 0.74
N PHE A 426 22.10 -10.13 1.61
CA PHE A 426 20.75 -10.50 2.05
C PHE A 426 19.74 -10.55 0.90
N TYR A 427 19.80 -9.55 0.01
CA TYR A 427 18.93 -9.48 -1.15
C TYR A 427 19.27 -10.58 -2.17
N GLY A 428 20.56 -10.87 -2.38
CA GLY A 428 21.00 -11.96 -3.25
C GLY A 428 20.63 -13.36 -2.73
N PHE A 429 20.94 -13.67 -1.47
CA PHE A 429 20.75 -15.01 -0.92
C PHE A 429 19.32 -15.33 -0.51
N PHE A 430 18.55 -14.36 -0.03
CA PHE A 430 17.22 -14.61 0.52
C PHE A 430 16.10 -13.98 -0.31
N MET A 431 16.23 -12.70 -0.65
CA MET A 431 15.15 -11.96 -1.31
C MET A 431 14.90 -12.46 -2.74
N TYR A 432 15.96 -12.63 -3.53
CA TYR A 432 15.88 -13.09 -4.91
C TYR A 432 15.21 -14.46 -5.07
N PRO A 433 15.65 -15.55 -4.40
CA PRO A 433 15.01 -16.85 -4.60
C PRO A 433 13.56 -16.87 -4.13
N VAL A 434 13.23 -16.18 -3.03
CA VAL A 434 11.86 -16.13 -2.51
C VAL A 434 10.95 -15.31 -3.43
N SER A 435 11.44 -14.20 -4.01
CA SER A 435 10.66 -13.38 -4.94
C SER A 435 10.37 -14.13 -6.24
N GLN A 436 11.35 -14.85 -6.79
CA GLN A 436 11.16 -15.68 -7.98
C GLN A 436 10.18 -16.82 -7.73
N PHE A 437 10.30 -17.50 -6.58
CA PHE A 437 9.38 -18.57 -6.20
C PHE A 437 7.94 -18.06 -6.06
N MET A 438 7.73 -16.97 -5.31
CA MET A 438 6.40 -16.40 -5.12
C MET A 438 5.79 -15.89 -6.43
N ASN A 439 6.57 -15.19 -7.26
CA ASN A 439 6.09 -14.72 -8.56
C ASN A 439 5.70 -15.86 -9.50
N SER A 440 6.41 -16.99 -9.43
CA SER A 440 6.07 -18.17 -10.23
C SER A 440 4.69 -18.72 -9.88
N ILE A 441 4.35 -18.79 -8.58
CA ILE A 441 3.02 -19.21 -8.12
C ILE A 441 1.95 -18.18 -8.52
N ILE A 442 2.18 -16.91 -8.20
CA ILE A 442 1.22 -15.81 -8.45
C ILE A 442 0.85 -15.74 -9.93
N ARG A 443 1.84 -15.81 -10.81
CA ARG A 443 1.62 -15.70 -12.26
C ARG A 443 0.97 -16.94 -12.87
N SER A 444 1.28 -18.13 -12.36
CA SER A 444 0.72 -19.39 -12.87
C SER A 444 -0.79 -19.52 -12.59
N LEU A 445 -1.29 -18.86 -11.53
CA LEU A 445 -2.67 -18.99 -11.07
C LEU A 445 -3.57 -17.81 -11.48
N GLY A 446 -3.07 -16.87 -12.27
CA GLY A 446 -3.70 -15.58 -12.52
C GLY A 446 -3.55 -14.69 -11.29
N THR A 447 -3.06 -13.47 -11.49
CA THR A 447 -2.60 -12.52 -10.47
C THR A 447 -3.74 -11.91 -9.64
N THR A 448 -4.44 -12.78 -8.92
CA THR A 448 -5.58 -12.48 -8.06
C THR A 448 -5.11 -12.37 -6.61
N GLY A 449 -5.93 -11.76 -5.74
CA GLY A 449 -5.67 -11.77 -4.30
C GLY A 449 -5.47 -13.19 -3.75
N TRP A 450 -6.24 -14.17 -4.24
CA TRP A 450 -6.12 -15.57 -3.83
C TRP A 450 -4.81 -16.23 -4.27
N SER A 451 -4.31 -15.92 -5.47
CA SER A 451 -2.99 -16.41 -5.92
C SER A 451 -1.87 -15.94 -4.99
N ILE A 452 -1.96 -14.71 -4.48
CA ILE A 452 -1.01 -14.14 -3.54
C ILE A 452 -1.14 -14.77 -2.17
N VAL A 453 -2.38 -14.97 -1.67
CA VAL A 453 -2.61 -15.69 -0.43
C VAL A 453 -2.02 -17.10 -0.49
N LEU A 454 -2.24 -17.82 -1.58
CA LEU A 454 -1.69 -19.17 -1.76
C LEU A 454 -0.16 -19.15 -1.85
N ALA A 455 0.42 -18.23 -2.64
CA ALA A 455 1.87 -18.06 -2.73
C ALA A 455 2.49 -17.76 -1.36
N LEU A 456 1.84 -16.92 -0.55
CA LEU A 456 2.23 -16.67 0.83
C LEU A 456 2.11 -17.96 1.67
N VAL A 457 0.97 -18.65 1.68
CA VAL A 457 0.77 -19.89 2.45
C VAL A 457 1.86 -20.92 2.16
N VAL A 458 2.10 -21.22 0.88
CA VAL A 458 3.10 -22.20 0.45
C VAL A 458 4.50 -21.76 0.88
N THR A 459 4.85 -20.50 0.66
CA THR A 459 6.16 -19.95 1.05
C THR A 459 6.36 -20.02 2.56
N VAL A 460 5.35 -19.64 3.36
CA VAL A 460 5.41 -19.72 4.82
C VAL A 460 5.61 -21.16 5.28
N ILE A 461 4.85 -22.12 4.74
CA ILE A 461 4.96 -23.52 5.13
C ILE A 461 6.37 -24.04 4.84
N ILE A 462 6.90 -23.82 3.64
CA ILE A 462 8.24 -24.29 3.27
C ILE A 462 9.30 -23.70 4.20
N VAL A 463 9.29 -22.38 4.38
CA VAL A 463 10.27 -21.69 5.23
C VAL A 463 10.14 -22.11 6.69
N ARG A 464 8.91 -22.31 7.19
CA ARG A 464 8.65 -22.79 8.55
C ARG A 464 9.06 -24.23 8.75
N LEU A 465 8.92 -25.10 7.75
CA LEU A 465 9.40 -26.48 7.82
C LEU A 465 10.94 -26.52 7.87
N ILE A 466 11.62 -25.78 6.99
CA ILE A 466 13.09 -25.67 6.99
C ILE A 466 13.57 -25.18 8.35
N THR A 467 12.99 -24.10 8.86
CA THR A 467 13.36 -23.57 10.18
C THR A 467 13.02 -24.49 11.32
N PHE A 468 11.91 -25.22 11.26
CA PHE A 468 11.56 -26.23 12.26
C PHE A 468 12.67 -27.28 12.38
N PHE A 469 13.18 -27.82 11.26
CA PHE A 469 14.27 -28.79 11.30
C PHE A 469 15.57 -28.19 11.85
N LEU A 470 15.91 -26.95 11.47
CA LEU A 470 17.10 -26.25 11.98
C LEU A 470 17.01 -25.92 13.47
N THR A 471 15.80 -25.62 13.97
CA THR A 471 15.55 -25.17 15.35
C THR A 471 14.92 -26.25 16.23
N ALA A 472 14.78 -27.48 15.75
CA ALA A 472 14.11 -28.59 16.44
C ALA A 472 14.61 -28.77 17.88
N LYS A 473 15.94 -28.79 18.08
CA LYS A 473 16.54 -28.88 19.42
C LYS A 473 16.06 -27.75 20.34
N SER A 474 15.98 -26.53 19.82
CA SER A 474 15.51 -25.37 20.58
C SER A 474 14.03 -25.49 20.94
N ILE A 475 13.20 -25.84 19.96
CA ILE A 475 11.75 -26.06 20.12
C ILE A 475 11.48 -27.13 21.18
N PHE A 476 12.11 -28.31 21.09
CA PHE A 476 11.93 -29.40 22.04
C PHE A 476 12.56 -29.09 23.42
N SER A 477 13.55 -28.20 23.49
CA SER A 477 14.15 -27.74 24.77
C SER A 477 13.28 -26.76 25.56
N ALA A 478 12.30 -26.12 24.92
CA ALA A 478 11.49 -25.07 25.53
C ALA A 478 10.73 -25.56 26.79
N GLN A 479 10.26 -26.80 26.81
CA GLN A 479 9.62 -27.40 28.01
C GLN A 479 10.59 -27.56 29.17
N LYS A 480 11.79 -28.09 28.90
CA LYS A 480 12.84 -28.24 29.92
C LYS A 480 13.27 -26.87 30.46
N MET A 481 13.23 -25.84 29.62
CA MET A 481 13.51 -24.48 30.03
C MET A 481 12.42 -23.92 30.97
N GLU A 482 11.15 -24.28 30.82
CA GLU A 482 10.10 -23.89 31.77
C GLU A 482 10.33 -24.54 33.15
N GLU A 483 10.69 -25.82 33.20
CA GLU A 483 11.06 -26.52 34.44
C GLU A 483 12.31 -25.89 35.08
N LEU A 484 13.31 -25.53 34.27
CA LEU A 484 14.50 -24.82 34.74
C LEU A 484 14.15 -23.44 35.28
N ASN A 485 13.26 -22.68 34.62
CA ASN A 485 12.80 -21.38 35.10
C ASN A 485 12.11 -21.48 36.47
N GLN A 486 11.40 -22.58 36.76
CA GLN A 486 10.82 -22.83 38.09
C GLN A 486 11.92 -23.09 39.14
N LYS A 487 12.95 -23.88 38.81
CA LYS A 487 14.11 -24.09 39.69
C LYS A 487 14.88 -22.78 39.93
N LYS A 488 15.05 -21.97 38.89
CA LYS A 488 15.65 -20.64 38.95
C LYS A 488 14.89 -19.70 39.88
N ALA A 489 13.55 -19.73 39.88
CA ALA A 489 12.74 -18.93 40.79
C ALA A 489 13.00 -19.25 42.28
N LYS A 490 13.40 -20.48 42.61
CA LYS A 490 13.82 -20.83 43.99
C LYS A 490 15.16 -20.18 44.35
N ILE A 491 16.10 -20.14 43.40
CA ILE A 491 17.38 -19.46 43.56
C ILE A 491 17.13 -17.95 43.68
N ASP A 492 16.31 -17.36 42.80
CA ASP A 492 15.96 -15.93 42.87
C ASP A 492 15.39 -15.56 44.26
N ALA A 493 14.52 -16.41 44.83
CA ALA A 493 13.91 -16.17 46.14
C ALA A 493 14.91 -16.28 47.29
N LYS A 494 15.88 -17.19 47.22
CA LYS A 494 16.97 -17.34 48.21
C LYS A 494 17.83 -16.07 48.32
N TYR A 495 18.04 -15.35 47.21
CA TYR A 495 18.91 -14.17 47.16
C TYR A 495 18.15 -12.83 47.18
N GLN A 496 16.84 -12.82 47.44
CA GLN A 496 16.00 -11.61 47.43
C GLN A 496 16.44 -10.53 48.42
N ALA A 497 16.89 -10.94 49.61
CA ALA A 497 17.33 -10.04 50.67
C ALA A 497 18.69 -9.37 50.37
N TYR A 498 19.47 -9.90 49.42
CA TYR A 498 20.86 -9.51 49.14
C TYR A 498 21.00 -8.75 47.81
N LYS A 499 20.03 -7.92 47.44
CA LYS A 499 20.02 -7.21 46.14
C LYS A 499 21.11 -6.15 45.99
N THR A 500 21.52 -5.53 47.10
CA THR A 500 22.55 -4.48 47.15
C THR A 500 23.96 -5.03 47.30
N ASP A 501 24.11 -6.32 47.64
CA ASP A 501 25.41 -6.96 47.82
C ASP A 501 25.93 -7.56 46.49
N LYS A 502 27.01 -6.96 45.96
CA LYS A 502 27.65 -7.39 44.71
C LYS A 502 28.19 -8.83 44.78
N GLN A 503 28.74 -9.27 45.92
CA GLN A 503 29.29 -10.62 46.06
C GLN A 503 28.17 -11.66 46.06
N MET A 504 27.06 -11.37 46.75
CA MET A 504 25.90 -12.27 46.76
C MET A 504 25.20 -12.34 45.39
N GLN A 505 25.19 -11.25 44.61
CA GLN A 505 24.73 -11.29 43.22
C GLN A 505 25.65 -12.12 42.32
N GLN A 506 26.97 -12.09 42.51
CA GLN A 506 27.89 -12.97 41.77
C GLN A 506 27.65 -14.45 42.10
N ARG A 507 27.49 -14.79 43.40
CA ARG A 507 27.17 -16.16 43.83
C ARG A 507 25.85 -16.65 43.23
N LYS A 508 24.83 -15.80 43.21
CA LYS A 508 23.56 -16.07 42.54
C LYS A 508 23.76 -16.41 41.06
N GLN A 509 24.58 -15.65 40.33
CA GLN A 509 24.86 -15.92 38.92
C GLN A 509 25.60 -17.24 38.70
N MET A 510 26.54 -17.59 39.59
CA MET A 510 27.24 -18.88 39.55
C MET A 510 26.30 -20.06 39.80
N GLU A 511 25.42 -19.97 40.81
CA GLU A 511 24.44 -21.02 41.13
C GLU A 511 23.44 -21.23 39.97
N ILE A 512 23.04 -20.14 39.30
CA ILE A 512 22.24 -20.19 38.08
C ILE A 512 23.02 -20.86 36.93
N ALA A 513 24.29 -20.52 36.73
CA ALA A 513 25.11 -21.10 35.67
C ALA A 513 25.34 -22.61 35.87
N GLU A 514 25.55 -23.04 37.12
CA GLU A 514 25.69 -24.45 37.47
C GLU A 514 24.38 -25.22 37.24
N LEU A 515 23.23 -24.61 37.55
CA LEU A 515 21.92 -25.19 37.23
C LEU A 515 21.77 -25.44 35.71
N TYR A 516 22.15 -24.50 34.85
CA TYR A 516 22.13 -24.69 33.39
C TYR A 516 23.05 -25.83 32.94
N LYS A 517 24.25 -25.91 33.52
CA LYS A 517 25.23 -26.98 33.21
C LYS A 517 24.71 -28.36 33.62
N LYS A 518 24.12 -28.46 34.81
CA LYS A 518 23.54 -29.70 35.35
C LYS A 518 22.39 -30.22 34.51
N GLU A 519 21.49 -29.34 34.07
CA GLU A 519 20.33 -29.71 33.26
C GLU A 519 20.68 -29.93 31.78
N LYS A 520 21.93 -29.67 31.36
CA LYS A 520 22.42 -29.79 29.97
C LYS A 520 21.61 -28.95 28.96
N ILE A 521 21.13 -27.79 29.40
CA ILE A 521 20.36 -26.85 28.58
C ILE A 521 21.19 -25.60 28.32
N SER A 522 21.34 -25.23 27.06
CA SER A 522 22.01 -23.99 26.69
C SER A 522 21.01 -22.82 26.67
N PRO A 523 21.24 -21.73 27.41
CA PRO A 523 20.42 -20.52 27.34
C PRO A 523 20.50 -19.83 25.97
N PHE A 524 21.55 -20.10 25.18
CA PHE A 524 21.70 -19.57 23.82
C PHE A 524 20.82 -20.30 22.79
N SER A 525 20.25 -21.46 23.13
CA SER A 525 19.42 -22.22 22.19
C SER A 525 18.17 -21.45 21.77
N GLN A 526 17.50 -20.77 22.71
CA GLN A 526 16.33 -19.95 22.39
C GLN A 526 16.72 -18.71 21.57
N LEU A 527 17.85 -18.08 21.91
CA LEU A 527 18.36 -16.92 21.19
C LEU A 527 18.68 -17.26 19.72
N LEU A 528 19.32 -18.40 19.47
CA LEU A 528 19.65 -18.88 18.13
C LEU A 528 18.39 -19.10 17.27
N SER A 529 17.31 -19.63 17.87
CA SER A 529 16.04 -19.82 17.16
C SER A 529 15.42 -18.49 16.74
N SER A 530 15.48 -17.48 17.61
CA SER A 530 14.98 -16.13 17.30
C SER A 530 15.78 -15.46 16.18
N PHE A 531 17.11 -15.60 16.18
CA PHE A 531 17.97 -15.06 15.12
C PHE A 531 17.73 -15.71 13.76
N ILE A 532 17.37 -17.00 13.71
CA ILE A 532 16.98 -17.66 12.45
C ILE A 532 15.62 -17.16 11.96
N THR A 533 14.71 -16.83 12.87
CA THR A 533 13.34 -16.41 12.55
C THR A 533 13.26 -14.97 12.03
N LEU A 534 14.13 -14.07 12.53
CA LEU A 534 14.08 -12.65 12.20
C LEU A 534 14.33 -12.35 10.69
N PRO A 535 15.36 -12.91 10.02
CA PRO A 535 15.59 -12.74 8.59
C PRO A 535 14.38 -13.12 7.74
N ILE A 536 13.71 -14.21 8.08
CA ILE A 536 12.54 -14.72 7.36
C ILE A 536 11.37 -13.75 7.41
N LEU A 537 11.09 -13.21 8.61
CA LEU A 537 10.07 -12.19 8.78
C LEU A 537 10.34 -10.99 7.88
N ILE A 538 11.61 -10.59 7.77
CA ILE A 538 12.00 -9.43 6.98
C ILE A 538 11.97 -9.72 5.48
N VAL A 539 12.34 -10.93 5.04
CA VAL A 539 12.14 -11.36 3.65
C VAL A 539 10.67 -11.23 3.27
N VAL A 540 9.76 -11.81 4.06
CA VAL A 540 8.33 -11.75 3.73
C VAL A 540 7.78 -10.33 3.81
N PHE A 541 8.16 -9.56 4.82
CA PHE A 541 7.83 -8.12 4.93
C PHE A 541 8.23 -7.36 3.67
N ARG A 542 9.46 -7.60 3.17
CA ARG A 542 9.95 -6.98 1.96
C ARG A 542 9.25 -7.48 0.72
N ILE A 543 8.97 -8.77 0.60
CA ILE A 543 8.30 -9.30 -0.59
C ILE A 543 6.93 -8.63 -0.75
N ILE A 544 6.16 -8.57 0.34
CA ILE A 544 4.82 -7.96 0.36
C ILE A 544 4.86 -6.46 0.03
N SER A 545 5.92 -5.76 0.46
CA SER A 545 6.05 -4.31 0.23
C SER A 545 6.77 -3.94 -1.07
N THR A 546 7.34 -4.89 -1.80
CA THR A 546 8.12 -4.64 -3.03
C THR A 546 7.59 -5.34 -4.27
N LEU A 547 6.77 -6.38 -4.16
CA LEU A 547 6.18 -7.01 -5.35
C LEU A 547 5.02 -6.17 -5.91
N PRO A 548 5.11 -5.64 -7.15
CA PRO A 548 4.03 -4.91 -7.79
C PRO A 548 2.73 -5.72 -7.85
N GLU A 549 2.83 -7.04 -8.05
CA GLU A 549 1.71 -7.97 -8.03
C GLU A 549 0.90 -7.86 -6.73
N ILE A 550 1.57 -7.69 -5.58
CA ILE A 550 0.93 -7.56 -4.26
C ILE A 550 0.40 -6.15 -4.04
N LYS A 551 1.11 -5.13 -4.55
CA LYS A 551 0.71 -3.73 -4.40
C LYS A 551 -0.61 -3.39 -5.07
N GLN A 552 -0.89 -3.99 -6.21
CA GLN A 552 -2.15 -3.79 -6.92
C GLN A 552 -3.28 -4.71 -6.46
N ALA A 553 -2.96 -5.79 -5.76
CA ALA A 553 -3.92 -6.85 -5.53
C ALA A 553 -4.97 -6.51 -4.49
N PHE A 554 -6.20 -6.87 -4.84
CA PHE A 554 -7.34 -6.86 -3.94
C PHE A 554 -7.74 -8.28 -3.57
N LEU A 555 -8.06 -8.48 -2.30
CA LEU A 555 -8.76 -9.65 -1.81
C LEU A 555 -10.15 -9.17 -1.37
N TYR A 556 -11.17 -9.49 -2.17
CA TYR A 556 -12.48 -8.83 -2.08
C TYR A 556 -12.31 -7.31 -2.19
N SER A 557 -12.69 -6.54 -1.17
CA SER A 557 -12.55 -5.06 -1.15
C SER A 557 -11.34 -4.58 -0.32
N ILE A 558 -10.40 -5.47 -0.02
CA ILE A 558 -9.21 -5.18 0.82
C ILE A 558 -7.97 -5.17 -0.07
N GLN A 559 -7.29 -4.02 -0.16
CA GLN A 559 -6.01 -3.90 -0.85
C GLN A 559 -4.89 -4.49 0.02
N LEU A 560 -4.11 -5.41 -0.52
CA LEU A 560 -3.10 -6.14 0.26
C LEU A 560 -1.90 -5.29 0.70
N SER A 561 -1.57 -4.21 -0.01
CA SER A 561 -0.50 -3.29 0.40
C SER A 561 -0.95 -2.17 1.35
N ALA A 562 -2.25 -2.03 1.60
CA ALA A 562 -2.78 -0.98 2.46
C ALA A 562 -2.68 -1.34 3.96
N THR A 563 -2.39 -0.34 4.80
CA THR A 563 -2.33 -0.50 6.27
C THR A 563 -3.72 -0.51 6.89
N SER A 564 -4.16 -1.67 7.39
CA SER A 564 -5.53 -1.90 7.88
C SER A 564 -5.94 -0.94 9.00
N LEU A 565 -5.04 -0.60 9.95
CA LEU A 565 -5.36 0.35 11.04
C LEU A 565 -5.71 1.74 10.50
N TYR A 566 -4.91 2.25 9.57
CA TYR A 566 -5.16 3.54 8.94
C TYR A 566 -6.52 3.53 8.21
N ARG A 567 -6.86 2.41 7.56
CA ARG A 567 -8.14 2.25 6.85
C ARG A 567 -9.35 2.32 7.75
N VAL A 568 -9.33 1.57 8.84
CA VAL A 568 -10.46 1.53 9.77
C VAL A 568 -10.63 2.90 10.46
N PHE A 569 -9.55 3.49 10.99
CA PHE A 569 -9.67 4.64 11.89
C PHE A 569 -9.52 6.02 11.24
N LYS A 570 -8.91 6.11 10.04
CA LYS A 570 -8.77 7.40 9.31
C LYS A 570 -9.65 7.47 8.07
N ALA A 571 -9.79 6.37 7.33
CA ALA A 571 -10.62 6.33 6.13
C ALA A 571 -12.07 5.85 6.38
N GLY A 572 -12.37 5.26 7.54
CA GLY A 572 -13.70 4.72 7.85
C GLY A 572 -14.03 3.41 7.09
N GLU A 573 -13.03 2.76 6.50
CA GLU A 573 -13.17 1.55 5.69
C GLU A 573 -13.29 0.29 6.59
N MET A 574 -14.51 0.04 7.09
CA MET A 574 -14.79 -1.03 8.05
C MET A 574 -14.50 -2.45 7.52
N GLN A 575 -14.38 -2.64 6.20
CA GLN A 575 -14.01 -3.93 5.61
C GLN A 575 -12.62 -4.44 6.06
N TYR A 576 -11.72 -3.56 6.54
CA TYR A 576 -10.42 -3.95 7.09
C TYR A 576 -10.47 -4.41 8.56
N LEU A 577 -11.61 -4.25 9.24
CA LEU A 577 -11.74 -4.59 10.67
C LEU A 577 -11.63 -6.11 10.93
N PRO A 578 -12.30 -7.01 10.16
CA PRO A 578 -12.23 -8.45 10.42
C PRO A 578 -10.81 -9.00 10.34
N ILE A 579 -10.02 -8.61 9.34
CA ILE A 579 -8.63 -9.07 9.19
C ILE A 579 -7.74 -8.55 10.33
N LEU A 580 -7.97 -7.33 10.80
CA LEU A 580 -7.25 -6.74 11.93
C LEU A 580 -7.51 -7.53 13.22
N ILE A 581 -8.77 -7.82 13.54
CA ILE A 581 -9.16 -8.60 14.72
C ILE A 581 -8.63 -10.03 14.62
N LEU A 582 -8.80 -10.67 13.46
CA LEU A 582 -8.36 -12.04 13.22
C LEU A 582 -6.83 -12.19 13.37
N SER A 583 -6.06 -11.25 12.83
CA SER A 583 -4.61 -11.22 12.95
C SER A 583 -4.15 -11.14 14.41
N VAL A 584 -4.72 -10.22 15.19
CA VAL A 584 -4.37 -10.08 16.61
C VAL A 584 -4.82 -11.31 17.40
N GLY A 585 -6.06 -11.79 17.19
CA GLY A 585 -6.63 -12.93 17.90
C GLY A 585 -5.84 -14.21 17.68
N ILE A 586 -5.54 -14.55 16.43
CA ILE A 586 -4.73 -15.73 16.09
C ILE A 586 -3.32 -15.60 16.66
N GLN A 587 -2.71 -14.41 16.59
CA GLN A 587 -1.37 -14.23 17.11
C GLN A 587 -1.32 -14.40 18.64
N ILE A 588 -2.32 -13.89 19.37
CA ILE A 588 -2.46 -14.13 20.81
C ILE A 588 -2.57 -15.63 21.07
N ILE A 589 -3.49 -16.33 20.40
CA ILE A 589 -3.66 -17.79 20.57
C ILE A 589 -2.33 -18.52 20.31
N ALA A 590 -1.63 -18.17 19.22
CA ALA A 590 -0.34 -18.77 18.87
C ALA A 590 0.74 -18.57 19.94
N GLN A 591 0.85 -17.36 20.51
CA GLN A 591 1.81 -17.06 21.57
C GLN A 591 1.49 -17.79 22.88
N PHE A 592 0.21 -17.98 23.21
CA PHE A 592 -0.21 -18.62 24.44
C PHE A 592 -0.38 -20.14 24.33
N MET A 593 -0.47 -20.70 23.12
CA MET A 593 -0.67 -22.14 22.89
C MET A 593 0.33 -23.04 23.63
N PRO A 594 1.67 -22.79 23.60
CA PRO A 594 2.61 -23.62 24.34
C PRO A 594 2.31 -23.66 25.85
N LYS A 595 1.97 -22.52 26.44
CA LYS A 595 1.63 -22.42 27.87
C LYS A 595 0.33 -23.14 28.17
N ILE A 596 -0.71 -22.96 27.35
CA ILE A 596 -2.02 -23.60 27.53
C ILE A 596 -1.87 -25.13 27.58
N LEU A 597 -1.07 -25.70 26.69
CA LEU A 597 -0.79 -27.15 26.65
C LEU A 597 0.01 -27.63 27.87
N GLN A 598 0.82 -26.76 28.48
CA GLN A 598 1.66 -27.03 29.66
C GLN A 598 0.91 -26.82 31.00
N LEU A 599 -0.19 -26.05 31.03
CA LEU A 599 -0.97 -25.78 32.26
C LEU A 599 -1.45 -27.07 32.95
N ARG A 600 -1.71 -28.13 32.19
CA ARG A 600 -2.13 -29.44 32.74
C ARG A 600 -1.06 -30.17 33.58
N LYS A 601 0.21 -29.72 33.56
CA LYS A 601 1.31 -30.31 34.35
C LYS A 601 1.56 -29.62 35.71
N LYS A 602 0.93 -28.46 36.00
CA LYS A 602 1.32 -27.57 37.11
C LYS A 602 0.74 -27.90 38.49
N LYS A 603 0.13 -29.07 38.70
CA LYS A 603 -0.58 -29.40 39.96
C LYS A 603 0.31 -29.77 41.16
N PHE A 604 1.63 -29.76 41.05
CA PHE A 604 2.51 -30.18 42.13
C PHE A 604 3.67 -29.19 42.33
N LEU A 605 3.52 -28.24 43.27
CA LEU A 605 4.62 -27.57 43.98
C LEU A 605 4.01 -26.69 45.09
N ARG A 606 4.18 -27.09 46.37
CA ARG A 606 3.97 -26.18 47.51
C ARG A 606 5.08 -25.12 47.43
N ALA A 607 4.72 -23.87 47.17
CA ALA A 607 5.65 -22.76 47.03
C ALA A 607 5.38 -21.69 48.10
N ASP A 608 6.45 -21.20 48.74
CA ASP A 608 6.42 -20.13 49.74
C ASP A 608 5.85 -18.82 49.21
N ALA A 609 5.40 -17.93 50.11
CA ALA A 609 4.84 -16.61 49.75
C ALA A 609 5.81 -15.78 48.89
N TYR A 610 7.11 -15.80 49.22
CA TYR A 610 8.16 -15.13 48.45
C TYR A 610 8.37 -15.77 47.07
N GLN A 611 8.38 -17.11 46.98
CA GLN A 611 8.44 -17.81 45.69
C GLN A 611 7.23 -17.50 44.81
N LYS A 612 6.02 -17.42 45.39
CA LYS A 612 4.80 -17.04 44.66
C LYS A 612 4.87 -15.60 44.14
N ALA A 613 5.42 -14.66 44.92
CA ALA A 613 5.57 -13.26 44.50
C ALA A 613 6.56 -13.11 43.34
N GLU A 614 7.68 -13.83 43.37
CA GLU A 614 8.65 -13.82 42.28
C GLU A 614 8.15 -14.55 41.03
N MET A 615 7.50 -15.70 41.19
CA MET A 615 6.83 -16.39 40.09
C MET A 615 5.74 -15.52 39.45
N LYS A 616 5.00 -14.72 40.25
CA LYS A 616 4.03 -13.73 39.72
C LYS A 616 4.71 -12.60 38.95
N LYS A 617 5.86 -12.08 39.40
CA LYS A 617 6.62 -11.05 38.66
C LYS A 617 7.20 -11.59 37.35
N ALA A 618 7.78 -12.79 37.38
CA ALA A 618 8.29 -13.47 36.20
C ALA A 618 7.15 -13.82 35.22
N SER A 619 5.99 -14.28 35.72
CA SER A 619 4.84 -14.61 34.87
C SER A 619 4.23 -13.37 34.22
N LYS A 620 4.12 -12.24 34.93
CA LYS A 620 3.67 -10.95 34.34
C LYS A 620 4.53 -10.55 33.13
N LYS A 621 5.86 -10.56 33.26
CA LYS A 621 6.77 -10.27 32.13
C LYS A 621 6.60 -11.25 30.97
N THR A 622 6.40 -12.53 31.29
CA THR A 622 6.20 -13.59 30.29
C THR A 622 4.84 -13.50 29.58
N ILE A 623 3.84 -12.85 30.18
CA ILE A 623 2.49 -12.63 29.60
C ILE A 623 2.44 -11.33 28.80
N LEU A 624 3.01 -10.25 29.34
CA LEU A 624 2.92 -8.92 28.74
C LEU A 624 3.64 -8.82 27.39
N LEU A 625 4.87 -9.36 27.30
CA LEU A 625 5.68 -9.24 26.08
C LEU A 625 5.01 -9.86 24.85
N PRO A 626 4.51 -11.11 24.89
CA PRO A 626 3.80 -11.68 23.74
C PRO A 626 2.52 -10.95 23.37
N ILE A 627 1.82 -10.31 24.32
CA ILE A 627 0.64 -9.48 24.01
C ILE A 627 1.08 -8.26 23.19
N ILE A 628 2.08 -7.52 23.66
CA ILE A 628 2.61 -6.36 22.92
C ILE A 628 3.05 -6.77 21.51
N LEU A 629 3.78 -7.88 21.38
CA LEU A 629 4.21 -8.42 20.09
C LEU A 629 3.04 -8.93 19.23
N SER A 630 1.90 -9.30 19.82
CA SER A 630 0.70 -9.68 19.05
C SER A 630 0.00 -8.45 18.48
N PHE A 631 0.01 -7.33 19.21
CA PHE A 631 -0.58 -6.06 18.77
C PHE A 631 0.23 -5.33 17.71
N ILE A 632 1.53 -5.62 17.56
CA ILE A 632 2.34 -5.00 16.50
C ILE A 632 1.79 -5.27 15.09
N GLY A 633 1.10 -6.40 14.91
CA GLY A 633 0.46 -6.77 13.64
C GLY A 633 -0.64 -5.81 13.20
N VAL A 634 -1.13 -4.95 14.08
CA VAL A 634 -2.09 -3.89 13.75
C VAL A 634 -1.46 -2.81 12.86
N LEU A 635 -0.14 -2.59 12.95
CA LEU A 635 0.59 -1.61 12.15
C LEU A 635 0.94 -2.13 10.75
N PHE A 636 0.66 -3.39 10.46
CA PHE A 636 1.03 -4.05 9.21
C PHE A 636 0.03 -3.78 8.09
N SER A 637 0.49 -3.94 6.84
CA SER A 637 -0.41 -3.99 5.69
C SER A 637 -1.29 -5.24 5.74
N ALA A 638 -2.43 -5.21 5.07
CA ALA A 638 -3.36 -6.35 5.04
C ALA A 638 -2.68 -7.64 4.57
N GLY A 639 -1.85 -7.60 3.53
CA GLY A 639 -1.08 -8.76 3.05
C GLY A 639 -0.11 -9.30 4.09
N LEU A 640 0.53 -8.41 4.87
CA LEU A 640 1.42 -8.82 5.96
C LEU A 640 0.65 -9.38 7.17
N GLN A 641 -0.59 -8.92 7.40
CA GLN A 641 -1.51 -9.53 8.37
C GLN A 641 -1.92 -10.95 7.95
N ILE A 642 -2.12 -11.21 6.66
CA ILE A 642 -2.39 -12.57 6.16
C ILE A 642 -1.20 -13.49 6.47
N TYR A 643 0.03 -13.05 6.19
CA TYR A 643 1.23 -13.79 6.59
C TYR A 643 1.26 -14.06 8.10
N TRP A 644 0.92 -13.06 8.91
CA TRP A 644 0.90 -13.16 10.36
C TRP A 644 -0.11 -14.20 10.86
N ILE A 645 -1.31 -14.22 10.26
CA ILE A 645 -2.36 -15.20 10.52
C ILE A 645 -1.87 -16.61 10.19
N ILE A 646 -1.32 -16.82 8.99
CA ILE A 646 -0.83 -18.14 8.55
C ILE A 646 0.30 -18.62 9.46
N GLY A 647 1.25 -17.73 9.79
CA GLY A 647 2.36 -18.03 10.70
C GLY A 647 1.88 -18.35 12.12
N GLY A 648 0.83 -17.68 12.60
CA GLY A 648 0.18 -17.97 13.86
C GLY A 648 -0.49 -19.34 13.87
N ILE A 649 -1.28 -19.67 12.84
CA ILE A 649 -1.89 -21.00 12.66
C ILE A 649 -0.82 -22.08 12.63
N PHE A 650 0.26 -21.88 11.86
CA PHE A 650 1.39 -22.81 11.83
C PHE A 650 1.99 -23.01 13.24
N THR A 651 2.19 -21.93 13.99
CA THR A 651 2.74 -21.98 15.36
C THR A 651 1.81 -22.74 16.31
N ILE A 652 0.49 -22.58 16.17
CA ILE A 652 -0.51 -23.32 16.94
C ILE A 652 -0.40 -24.82 16.64
N ILE A 653 -0.45 -25.20 15.36
CA ILE A 653 -0.36 -26.58 14.90
C ILE A 653 0.97 -27.20 15.36
N GLN A 654 2.09 -26.50 15.14
CA GLN A 654 3.42 -26.92 15.58
C GLN A 654 3.46 -27.16 17.09
N SER A 655 2.90 -26.26 17.91
CA SER A 655 2.87 -26.39 19.37
C SER A 655 2.08 -27.63 19.81
N ILE A 656 0.96 -27.90 19.15
CA ILE A 656 0.13 -29.08 19.38
C ILE A 656 0.91 -30.35 19.00
N ILE A 657 1.47 -30.41 17.80
CA ILE A 657 2.25 -31.57 17.31
C ILE A 657 3.42 -31.86 18.25
N VAL A 658 4.23 -30.85 18.59
CA VAL A 658 5.39 -30.99 19.48
C VAL A 658 4.96 -31.54 20.84
N HIS A 659 3.87 -31.03 21.42
CA HIS A 659 3.35 -31.50 22.70
C HIS A 659 2.93 -32.97 22.66
N TYR A 660 2.25 -33.41 21.59
CA TYR A 660 1.87 -34.81 21.42
C TYR A 660 3.10 -35.71 21.17
N ILE A 661 4.04 -35.30 20.32
CA ILE A 661 5.29 -36.02 20.08
C ILE A 661 6.05 -36.23 21.40
N GLN A 662 6.15 -35.20 22.25
CA GLN A 662 6.85 -35.28 23.53
C GLN A 662 6.24 -36.29 24.52
N LYS A 663 4.97 -36.66 24.35
CA LYS A 663 4.31 -37.70 25.16
C LYS A 663 4.60 -39.11 24.69
N THR A 664 5.03 -39.31 23.45
CA THR A 664 5.25 -40.63 22.87
C THR A 664 6.47 -41.34 23.48
N LYS A 665 6.43 -42.69 23.51
CA LYS A 665 7.59 -43.52 23.89
C LYS A 665 8.78 -43.30 22.94
N TRP A 666 8.51 -43.10 21.65
CA TRP A 666 9.53 -42.82 20.64
C TRP A 666 10.34 -41.56 20.96
N TYR A 667 9.68 -40.48 21.38
CA TYR A 667 10.39 -39.27 21.79
C TYR A 667 11.31 -39.53 22.99
N LYS A 668 10.78 -40.18 24.04
CA LYS A 668 11.54 -40.45 25.27
C LYS A 668 12.75 -41.36 25.02
N ASN A 669 12.58 -42.40 24.19
CA ASN A 669 13.58 -43.45 24.03
C ASN A 669 14.57 -43.19 22.88
N LYS A 670 14.17 -42.47 21.82
CA LYS A 670 14.98 -42.30 20.60
C LYS A 670 15.29 -40.83 20.29
N LEU A 671 14.26 -39.99 20.14
CA LEU A 671 14.44 -38.62 19.65
C LEU A 671 15.11 -37.70 20.68
N SER A 672 14.70 -37.74 21.95
CA SER A 672 15.28 -36.91 23.02
C SER A 672 16.77 -37.24 23.24
N PRO A 673 17.18 -38.52 23.42
CA PRO A 673 18.59 -38.87 23.53
C PRO A 673 19.43 -38.42 22.32
N TRP A 674 18.86 -38.45 21.11
CA TRP A 674 19.53 -37.98 19.89
C TRP A 674 19.66 -36.44 19.85
N LEU A 675 18.59 -35.69 20.11
CA LEU A 675 18.57 -34.21 20.10
C LEU A 675 19.48 -33.60 21.18
N PHE A 676 19.60 -34.26 22.33
CA PHE A 676 20.35 -33.78 23.48
C PHE A 676 21.66 -34.55 23.71
N LYS A 677 22.11 -35.38 22.76
CA LYS A 677 23.40 -36.07 22.84
C LYS A 677 24.52 -35.02 22.87
N THR A 678 25.39 -35.10 23.86
CA THR A 678 26.56 -34.23 24.01
C THR A 678 27.54 -34.46 22.86
N ALA A 679 28.06 -33.37 22.31
CA ALA A 679 29.14 -33.34 21.32
C ALA A 679 30.28 -32.45 21.82
#